data_AF-A0A740VKW9-F1
#
_entry.id   AF-A0A740VKW9-F1
#
_cell.length_a   1.000
_cell.length_b   1.000
_cell.length_c   1.000
_cell.angle_alpha   90.00
_cell.angle_beta   90.00
_cell.angle_gamma   90.00
#
_symmetry.space_group_name_H-M   'P 1'
#
loop_
_entity.id
_entity.type
_entity.pdbx_description
1 polymer ?
#
loop_
_entity_poly.entity_id
_entity_poly.type
_entity_poly.pdbx_seq_one_letter_code
_entity_poly.pdbx_strand_id
1 'polypeptide(L)'
;MCTVTVASGTPVISVNDNRGFIVRILNWNREKASVPRRLLVNHSYHADDSPVEEKRDPRLFSAWLKDRSVVANLRNMSSLAGQVIKRESTDSGWLVTLFDAAARLVWLTDGRGATQEQTYDGLGRLVQTREQQKDGEKRVSRITEYGDKGLEGDNLKGLPVRQYDDSGLQIIHSVALSGATLQISQQFLMSGDIAPNWPADDTNRKRLLDSEIYVTSLQADAFANTLTRTDAMGHQQSWRYDISGKVTSQAIKLDGETKQTLLEHIRWSAASQVLEEKTSNGITTTYGYEPETQWLSTLAAQRSDNTVLQSLAYRYDNTGNVTSITDNQVATRYYRNQVTDGLKEFSYDALYQLLEATGRENAGNNIMPYSSLPAALTPVPTDNSQYVNYTRTWMWDDSGNLQSQTHTGAGNYTRTMITETTSNRSVQMNDGGAQASDEINQWFDSNGNLKQLQISASSSSHNMIWDGNNNLQAVVLLCRSATDMAQNDREIYQYSGNRRVRKQTRTLTNASQQLWTVDEVRYLPGLELRQSWQESVGGNNVISVLHTLTGQIGRAGIRILHWESGKPNSIDNNQLRWSLCDNIGSASLELDADGQQISREEYYPFGGTAVWAARNELEASYKVIRYSGKERDGTGLYYYGYRYYAPWLCRWTAADPGREIDGLNLYRMVRNNPLTLSDAEGLAPTASGGAEKPKLSDKQSQKVDAVYKKMGTGRLWCAKNPQLSCLYAPSSAARVRQISSDNIRALKKRLGKMSPEEKTFVERFMQLEFQMIHHTNAHITNPKTLEETFLSRDELINRRIVFDTTHTTDADVVQLANTGFAFFALSVKGIKLQKSNSRFGKNVHVVSMDTAKQKSPYMTEAHMVINNTLKFKERKLSERLVTLLGGDDIARRDARVFSHQVVADDAKDTLFHIDDIHMGLALSILWSIRSAPISERSRQILLGVKGEAQFEQLITTLFRPQILVPVELTV
;
A
#
# COMPACT_ATOMS: atom_id res chain seq x y z
N MET A 1 35.02 17.07 -4.56
CA MET A 1 35.21 15.63 -4.28
C MET A 1 33.89 15.09 -3.80
N CYS A 2 33.33 14.05 -4.43
CA CYS A 2 32.09 13.44 -3.92
C CYS A 2 32.40 12.69 -2.62
N THR A 3 31.74 13.07 -1.53
CA THR A 3 31.83 12.38 -0.24
C THR A 3 31.31 10.95 -0.41
N VAL A 4 32.13 9.94 -0.11
CA VAL A 4 31.73 8.53 -0.18
C VAL A 4 30.72 8.26 0.93
N THR A 5 29.50 7.88 0.55
CA THR A 5 28.43 7.46 1.46
C THR A 5 28.31 5.93 1.48
N VAL A 6 27.49 5.35 2.37
CA VAL A 6 27.16 3.91 2.38
C VAL A 6 26.56 3.45 1.03
N ALA A 7 25.85 4.30 0.30
CA ALA A 7 25.24 3.97 -1.00
C ALA A 7 26.17 4.13 -2.22
N SER A 8 27.40 4.62 -2.04
CA SER A 8 28.32 4.87 -3.17
C SER A 8 28.81 3.59 -3.85
N GLY A 9 28.36 3.31 -5.07
CA GLY A 9 28.79 2.12 -5.82
C GLY A 9 28.16 0.82 -5.33
N THR A 10 26.91 0.89 -4.88
CA THR A 10 26.06 -0.25 -4.48
C THR A 10 24.81 -0.35 -5.39
N PRO A 11 24.97 -0.57 -6.71
CA PRO A 11 23.82 -0.71 -7.61
C PRO A 11 23.10 -2.05 -7.37
N VAL A 12 21.90 -2.19 -7.95
CA VAL A 12 21.26 -3.50 -8.14
C VAL A 12 21.38 -3.85 -9.62
N ILE A 13 21.96 -5.01 -9.93
CA ILE A 13 22.19 -5.45 -11.33
C ILE A 13 21.51 -6.79 -11.57
N SER A 14 20.60 -6.83 -12.53
CA SER A 14 20.01 -8.09 -13.03
C SER A 14 20.86 -8.62 -14.19
N VAL A 15 21.21 -9.90 -14.12
CA VAL A 15 21.98 -10.62 -15.15
C VAL A 15 21.06 -11.64 -15.79
N ASN A 16 20.95 -11.58 -17.12
CA ASN A 16 20.10 -12.46 -17.90
C ASN A 16 20.91 -13.54 -18.63
N ASP A 17 20.31 -14.71 -18.84
CA ASP A 17 20.84 -15.70 -19.78
C ASP A 17 20.50 -15.34 -21.24
N ASN A 18 20.90 -16.20 -22.18
CA ASN A 18 20.64 -16.03 -23.61
C ASN A 18 19.16 -16.20 -24.01
N ARG A 19 18.29 -16.59 -23.08
CA ARG A 19 16.82 -16.69 -23.26
C ARG A 19 16.10 -15.47 -22.69
N GLY A 20 16.82 -14.59 -21.99
CA GLY A 20 16.26 -13.41 -21.33
C GLY A 20 15.76 -13.67 -19.91
N PHE A 21 16.00 -14.85 -19.34
CA PHE A 21 15.65 -15.12 -17.94
C PHE A 21 16.70 -14.50 -17.01
N ILE A 22 16.25 -13.87 -15.94
CA ILE A 22 17.14 -13.38 -14.89
C ILE A 22 17.73 -14.59 -14.17
N VAL A 23 19.04 -14.78 -14.26
CA VAL A 23 19.76 -15.87 -13.57
C VAL A 23 20.48 -15.40 -12.32
N ARG A 24 20.78 -14.09 -12.22
CA ARG A 24 21.35 -13.49 -11.01
C ARG A 24 20.82 -12.08 -10.79
N ILE A 25 20.62 -11.71 -9.53
CA ILE A 25 20.49 -10.33 -9.09
C ILE A 25 21.64 -10.04 -8.13
N LEU A 26 22.54 -9.15 -8.57
CA LEU A 26 23.72 -8.72 -7.85
C LEU A 26 23.35 -7.50 -7.01
N ASN A 27 23.48 -7.62 -5.70
CA ASN A 27 23.32 -6.53 -4.74
C ASN A 27 24.65 -6.31 -4.02
N TRP A 28 24.99 -5.07 -3.70
CA TRP A 28 26.17 -4.78 -2.90
C TRP A 28 25.76 -4.19 -1.57
N ASN A 29 26.22 -4.78 -0.48
CA ASN A 29 25.97 -4.28 0.86
C ASN A 29 27.25 -3.75 1.52
N ARG A 30 27.09 -2.80 2.43
CA ARG A 30 28.06 -2.43 3.46
C ARG A 30 27.34 -1.62 4.54
N GLU A 31 27.89 -1.63 5.73
CA GLU A 31 27.31 -0.99 6.91
C GLU A 31 27.86 0.42 7.13
N LYS A 32 29.08 0.70 6.65
CA LYS A 32 29.75 2.00 6.77
C LYS A 32 30.53 2.31 5.50
N ALA A 33 30.67 3.60 5.16
CA ALA A 33 31.38 4.03 3.95
C ALA A 33 32.86 3.56 3.92
N SER A 34 33.49 3.40 5.09
CA SER A 34 34.86 2.91 5.27
C SER A 34 35.01 1.39 5.10
N VAL A 35 33.91 0.64 5.12
CA VAL A 35 33.93 -0.83 5.01
C VAL A 35 33.83 -1.23 3.52
N PRO A 36 34.62 -2.22 3.06
CA PRO A 36 34.51 -2.75 1.71
C PRO A 36 33.10 -3.29 1.43
N ARG A 37 32.58 -3.00 0.23
CA ARG A 37 31.30 -3.56 -0.22
C ARG A 37 31.38 -5.08 -0.38
N ARG A 38 30.37 -5.79 0.13
CA ARG A 38 30.16 -7.23 -0.06
C ARG A 38 29.16 -7.47 -1.17
N LEU A 39 29.46 -8.37 -2.11
CA LEU A 39 28.53 -8.77 -3.17
C LEU A 39 27.60 -9.88 -2.66
N LEU A 40 26.30 -9.63 -2.69
CA LEU A 40 25.23 -10.56 -2.38
C LEU A 40 24.51 -10.95 -3.66
N VAL A 41 24.43 -12.25 -3.96
CA VAL A 41 23.88 -12.75 -5.23
C VAL A 41 22.62 -13.54 -4.96
N ASN A 42 21.46 -13.01 -5.36
CA ASN A 42 20.29 -13.86 -5.55
C ASN A 42 20.49 -14.62 -6.85
N HIS A 43 20.23 -15.92 -6.84
CA HIS A 43 20.45 -16.80 -7.98
C HIS A 43 19.13 -17.46 -8.40
N SER A 44 18.92 -17.56 -9.70
CA SER A 44 17.79 -18.25 -10.30
C SER A 44 18.30 -19.21 -11.37
N TYR A 45 17.80 -20.44 -11.33
CA TYR A 45 18.12 -21.49 -12.28
C TYR A 45 16.84 -21.92 -12.98
N HIS A 46 16.92 -22.05 -14.30
CA HIS A 46 15.85 -22.51 -15.17
C HIS A 46 16.38 -23.68 -15.98
N ALA A 47 15.80 -24.87 -15.78
CA ALA A 47 16.21 -26.08 -16.47
C ALA A 47 15.87 -26.01 -17.98
N ASP A 48 16.72 -26.63 -18.81
CA ASP A 48 16.54 -26.64 -20.26
C ASP A 48 15.62 -27.78 -20.74
N ASP A 49 15.55 -28.86 -19.95
CA ASP A 49 14.89 -30.12 -20.28
C ASP A 49 13.57 -30.33 -19.51
N SER A 50 13.25 -29.43 -18.57
CA SER A 50 12.11 -29.58 -17.66
C SER A 50 11.56 -28.22 -17.22
N PRO A 51 10.28 -28.14 -16.83
CA PRO A 51 9.65 -26.89 -16.36
C PRO A 51 10.02 -26.59 -14.89
N VAL A 52 11.27 -26.85 -14.50
CA VAL A 52 11.79 -26.67 -13.15
C VAL A 52 12.51 -25.32 -13.05
N GLU A 53 12.14 -24.56 -12.02
CA GLU A 53 12.77 -23.31 -11.64
C GLU A 53 13.24 -23.41 -10.19
N GLU A 54 14.46 -22.96 -9.91
CA GLU A 54 15.01 -22.87 -8.56
C GLU A 54 15.47 -21.45 -8.23
N LYS A 55 15.24 -21.00 -7.00
CA LYS A 55 15.70 -19.70 -6.51
C LYS A 55 16.48 -19.83 -5.21
N ARG A 56 17.61 -19.14 -5.13
CA ARG A 56 18.50 -19.08 -3.96
C ARG A 56 18.75 -17.64 -3.56
N ASP A 57 18.62 -17.36 -2.28
CA ASP A 57 19.05 -16.12 -1.67
C ASP A 57 20.59 -16.09 -1.57
N PRO A 58 21.20 -14.96 -1.18
CA PRO A 58 22.66 -14.84 -1.15
C PRO A 58 23.36 -15.83 -0.21
N ARG A 59 22.75 -16.15 0.94
CA ARG A 59 23.33 -17.07 1.93
C ARG A 59 23.31 -18.51 1.41
N LEU A 60 22.17 -18.99 0.91
CA LEU A 60 22.04 -20.34 0.38
C LEU A 60 22.76 -20.50 -0.96
N PHE A 61 22.86 -19.44 -1.78
CA PHE A 61 23.70 -19.47 -2.97
C PHE A 61 25.19 -19.62 -2.61
N SER A 62 25.66 -18.88 -1.60
CA SER A 62 27.04 -18.97 -1.13
C SER A 62 27.35 -20.34 -0.52
N ALA A 63 26.39 -20.94 0.20
CA ALA A 63 26.50 -22.31 0.70
C ALA A 63 26.52 -23.32 -0.46
N TRP A 64 25.64 -23.15 -1.45
CA TRP A 64 25.57 -24.01 -2.64
C TRP A 64 26.82 -23.98 -3.52
N LEU A 65 27.53 -22.85 -3.57
CA LEU A 65 28.83 -22.77 -4.26
C LEU A 65 29.91 -23.62 -3.59
N LYS A 66 29.83 -23.83 -2.27
CA LYS A 66 30.77 -24.66 -1.50
C LYS A 66 30.35 -26.14 -1.50
N ASP A 67 29.06 -26.39 -1.44
CA ASP A 67 28.47 -27.73 -1.46
C ASP A 67 27.22 -27.74 -2.37
N ARG A 68 27.33 -28.44 -3.50
CA ARG A 68 26.27 -28.50 -4.52
C ARG A 68 25.02 -29.25 -4.06
N SER A 69 25.06 -29.94 -2.91
CA SER A 69 23.90 -30.61 -2.32
C SER A 69 22.95 -29.67 -1.58
N VAL A 70 23.38 -28.44 -1.27
CA VAL A 70 22.54 -27.44 -0.59
C VAL A 70 21.31 -27.11 -1.44
N VAL A 71 20.14 -27.29 -0.83
CA VAL A 71 18.84 -27.05 -1.46
C VAL A 71 18.59 -25.56 -1.75
N ALA A 72 17.78 -25.29 -2.76
CA ALA A 72 17.33 -23.94 -3.09
C ALA A 72 16.28 -23.44 -2.09
N ASN A 73 16.17 -22.12 -1.88
CA ASN A 73 15.09 -21.55 -1.06
C ASN A 73 13.71 -21.98 -1.59
N LEU A 74 13.58 -21.99 -2.92
CA LEU A 74 12.37 -22.33 -3.66
C LEU A 74 12.74 -23.21 -4.85
N ARG A 75 11.95 -24.26 -5.08
CA ARG A 75 11.92 -25.05 -6.29
C ARG A 75 10.47 -25.22 -6.77
N ASN A 76 10.19 -24.76 -7.97
CA ASN A 76 8.88 -24.90 -8.60
C ASN A 76 8.97 -25.88 -9.76
N MET A 77 7.95 -26.72 -9.89
CA MET A 77 7.71 -27.55 -11.06
C MET A 77 6.35 -27.18 -11.63
N SER A 78 6.35 -26.77 -12.90
CA SER A 78 5.13 -26.38 -13.59
C SER A 78 4.59 -27.49 -14.50
N SER A 79 3.29 -27.45 -14.79
CA SER A 79 2.70 -28.20 -15.90
C SER A 79 3.21 -27.65 -17.23
N LEU A 80 2.95 -28.35 -18.33
CA LEU A 80 3.25 -27.86 -19.68
C LEU A 80 2.47 -26.57 -20.03
N ALA A 81 1.37 -26.30 -19.30
CA ALA A 81 0.61 -25.06 -19.42
C ALA A 81 1.13 -23.93 -18.52
N GLY A 82 2.24 -24.13 -17.80
CA GLY A 82 2.89 -23.12 -16.97
C GLY A 82 2.31 -22.96 -15.56
N GLN A 83 1.36 -23.80 -15.14
CA GLN A 83 0.82 -23.78 -13.77
C GLN A 83 1.77 -24.50 -12.81
N VAL A 84 2.13 -23.87 -11.69
CA VAL A 84 2.95 -24.53 -10.66
C VAL A 84 2.14 -25.67 -10.00
N ILE A 85 2.52 -26.91 -10.26
CA ILE A 85 1.86 -28.13 -9.74
C ILE A 85 2.59 -28.70 -8.52
N LYS A 86 3.87 -28.38 -8.36
CA LYS A 86 4.64 -28.68 -7.15
C LYS A 86 5.51 -27.47 -6.81
N ARG A 87 5.42 -27.02 -5.57
CA ARG A 87 6.26 -25.98 -4.98
C ARG A 87 6.99 -26.58 -3.79
N GLU A 88 8.29 -26.40 -3.69
CA GLU A 88 9.11 -26.84 -2.56
C GLU A 88 9.84 -25.61 -2.01
N SER A 89 9.50 -25.18 -0.80
CA SER A 89 10.16 -24.07 -0.11
C SER A 89 10.83 -24.56 1.16
N THR A 90 12.05 -24.11 1.39
CA THR A 90 12.78 -24.37 2.65
C THR A 90 12.14 -23.66 3.85
N ASP A 91 11.50 -22.51 3.61
CA ASP A 91 10.79 -21.77 4.64
C ASP A 91 9.40 -22.37 4.88
N SER A 92 8.59 -22.52 3.83
CA SER A 92 7.16 -22.86 3.96
C SER A 92 6.80 -24.31 3.60
N GLY A 93 7.78 -25.22 3.49
CA GLY A 93 7.53 -26.60 3.08
C GLY A 93 7.14 -26.79 1.62
N TRP A 94 6.75 -28.01 1.27
CA TRP A 94 6.28 -28.36 -0.06
C TRP A 94 4.76 -28.36 -0.17
N LEU A 95 4.25 -28.08 -1.37
CA LEU A 95 2.83 -28.06 -1.72
C LEU A 95 2.67 -28.69 -3.11
N VAL A 96 1.80 -29.68 -3.23
CA VAL A 96 1.37 -30.25 -4.52
C VAL A 96 -0.05 -29.77 -4.79
N THR A 97 -0.32 -29.34 -6.01
CA THR A 97 -1.63 -28.82 -6.43
C THR A 97 -2.07 -29.44 -7.74
N LEU A 98 -3.31 -29.91 -7.76
CA LEU A 98 -3.98 -30.42 -8.95
C LEU A 98 -5.09 -29.46 -9.38
N PHE A 99 -5.05 -29.09 -10.66
CA PHE A 99 -6.06 -28.28 -11.32
C PHE A 99 -6.89 -29.14 -12.27
N ASP A 100 -8.15 -28.75 -12.49
CA ASP A 100 -8.93 -29.28 -13.60
C ASP A 100 -8.61 -28.58 -14.94
N ALA A 101 -9.26 -29.03 -16.01
CA ALA A 101 -9.10 -28.46 -17.35
C ALA A 101 -9.51 -26.99 -17.46
N ALA A 102 -10.26 -26.45 -16.49
CA ALA A 102 -10.64 -25.05 -16.40
C ALA A 102 -9.68 -24.24 -15.49
N ALA A 103 -8.51 -24.81 -15.14
CA ALA A 103 -7.51 -24.20 -14.28
C ALA A 103 -7.97 -23.94 -12.84
N ARG A 104 -9.02 -24.62 -12.36
CA ARG A 104 -9.52 -24.47 -10.99
C ARG A 104 -8.87 -25.48 -10.07
N LEU A 105 -8.58 -25.09 -8.83
CA LEU A 105 -8.03 -25.97 -7.80
C LEU A 105 -9.02 -27.11 -7.51
N VAL A 106 -8.62 -28.37 -7.67
CA VAL A 106 -9.45 -29.54 -7.32
C VAL A 106 -8.94 -30.21 -6.05
N TRP A 107 -7.63 -30.34 -5.94
CA TRP A 107 -6.99 -31.03 -4.82
C TRP A 107 -5.62 -30.43 -4.53
N LEU A 108 -5.24 -30.37 -3.26
CA LEU A 108 -3.87 -30.07 -2.84
C LEU A 108 -3.46 -30.91 -1.63
N THR A 109 -2.16 -31.05 -1.44
CA THR A 109 -1.58 -31.53 -0.19
C THR A 109 -0.27 -30.81 0.14
N ASP A 110 0.00 -30.62 1.42
CA ASP A 110 1.15 -29.88 1.93
C ASP A 110 2.15 -30.76 2.69
N GLY A 111 3.26 -30.15 3.12
CA GLY A 111 4.34 -30.80 3.85
C GLY A 111 3.94 -31.40 5.20
N ARG A 112 2.78 -31.02 5.77
CA ARG A 112 2.25 -31.63 6.99
C ARG A 112 1.46 -32.91 6.69
N GLY A 113 1.19 -33.19 5.42
CA GLY A 113 0.29 -34.25 4.99
C GLY A 113 -1.18 -33.86 5.06
N ALA A 114 -1.49 -32.56 5.27
CA ALA A 114 -2.86 -32.08 5.17
C ALA A 114 -3.30 -32.11 3.71
N THR A 115 -4.54 -32.51 3.44
CA THR A 115 -5.14 -32.48 2.10
C THR A 115 -6.35 -31.57 2.07
N GLN A 116 -6.60 -30.94 0.93
CA GLN A 116 -7.81 -30.18 0.68
C GLN A 116 -8.38 -30.53 -0.68
N GLU A 117 -9.70 -30.71 -0.74
CA GLU A 117 -10.47 -30.97 -1.96
C GLU A 117 -11.51 -29.88 -2.16
N GLN A 118 -11.69 -29.46 -3.41
CA GLN A 118 -12.66 -28.46 -3.79
C GLN A 118 -13.60 -29.01 -4.86
N THR A 119 -14.90 -28.73 -4.69
CA THR A 119 -15.96 -29.15 -5.61
C THR A 119 -16.70 -27.94 -6.13
N TYR A 120 -17.12 -28.02 -7.39
CA TYR A 120 -17.72 -26.91 -8.13
C TYR A 120 -19.08 -27.31 -8.67
N ASP A 121 -19.98 -26.32 -8.84
CA ASP A 121 -21.23 -26.54 -9.56
C ASP A 121 -21.05 -26.56 -11.09
N GLY A 122 -22.15 -26.76 -11.82
CA GLY A 122 -22.14 -26.78 -13.29
C GLY A 122 -21.77 -25.45 -13.97
N LEU A 123 -21.78 -24.33 -13.23
CA LEU A 123 -21.29 -23.02 -13.70
C LEU A 123 -19.81 -22.79 -13.30
N GLY A 124 -19.26 -23.71 -12.53
CA GLY A 124 -17.88 -23.71 -12.10
C GLY A 124 -17.55 -22.86 -10.89
N ARG A 125 -18.55 -22.60 -10.04
CA ARG A 125 -18.38 -21.86 -8.79
C ARG A 125 -18.14 -22.84 -7.63
N LEU A 126 -17.27 -22.48 -6.68
CA LEU A 126 -16.92 -23.32 -5.55
C LEU A 126 -18.15 -23.56 -4.66
N VAL A 127 -18.51 -24.80 -4.40
CA VAL A 127 -19.66 -25.16 -3.55
C VAL A 127 -19.27 -25.81 -2.23
N GLN A 128 -18.16 -26.54 -2.19
CA GLN A 128 -17.73 -27.23 -0.99
C GLN A 128 -16.22 -27.42 -0.97
N THR A 129 -15.63 -27.26 0.21
CA THR A 129 -14.25 -27.61 0.54
C THR A 129 -14.25 -28.72 1.58
N ARG A 130 -13.46 -29.77 1.33
CA ARG A 130 -13.16 -30.83 2.30
C ARG A 130 -11.69 -30.76 2.66
N GLU A 131 -11.38 -31.06 3.90
CA GLU A 131 -10.01 -31.10 4.38
C GLU A 131 -9.78 -32.33 5.25
N GLN A 132 -8.52 -32.74 5.33
CA GLN A 132 -8.08 -33.84 6.18
C GLN A 132 -6.68 -33.52 6.67
N GLN A 133 -6.50 -33.48 7.99
CA GLN A 133 -5.16 -33.46 8.58
C GLN A 133 -4.49 -34.81 8.41
N LYS A 134 -3.16 -34.88 8.50
CA LYS A 134 -2.44 -36.14 8.42
C LYS A 134 -2.96 -37.13 9.47
N ASP A 135 -3.36 -38.32 9.02
CA ASP A 135 -3.96 -39.39 9.83
C ASP A 135 -5.27 -39.00 10.56
N GLY A 136 -5.85 -37.85 10.22
CA GLY A 136 -7.11 -37.36 10.79
C GLY A 136 -8.33 -37.74 9.96
N GLU A 137 -9.52 -37.52 10.53
CA GLU A 137 -10.78 -37.69 9.82
C GLU A 137 -10.98 -36.60 8.76
N LYS A 138 -11.56 -36.99 7.63
CA LYS A 138 -11.90 -36.05 6.56
C LYS A 138 -13.17 -35.29 6.95
N ARG A 139 -13.12 -33.96 6.94
CA ARG A 139 -14.25 -33.09 7.28
C ARG A 139 -14.62 -32.16 6.14
N VAL A 140 -15.89 -31.74 6.10
CA VAL A 140 -16.36 -30.63 5.28
C VAL A 140 -16.09 -29.33 6.05
N SER A 141 -15.08 -28.57 5.66
CA SER A 141 -14.73 -27.30 6.32
C SER A 141 -15.46 -26.10 5.73
N ARG A 142 -15.94 -26.18 4.48
CA ARG A 142 -16.71 -25.09 3.86
C ARG A 142 -17.87 -25.60 3.00
N ILE A 143 -18.99 -24.89 3.06
CA ILE A 143 -20.12 -25.00 2.12
C ILE A 143 -20.49 -23.58 1.64
N THR A 144 -20.72 -23.40 0.34
CA THR A 144 -21.13 -22.13 -0.26
C THR A 144 -22.38 -22.33 -1.10
N GLU A 145 -23.44 -21.56 -0.80
CA GLU A 145 -24.71 -21.57 -1.51
C GLU A 145 -24.88 -20.25 -2.28
N TYR A 146 -25.35 -20.32 -3.52
CA TYR A 146 -25.47 -19.18 -4.43
C TYR A 146 -26.93 -18.73 -4.60
N GLY A 147 -27.13 -17.41 -4.77
CA GLY A 147 -28.45 -16.75 -4.84
C GLY A 147 -29.24 -16.96 -6.12
N ASP A 148 -29.06 -18.07 -6.84
CA ASP A 148 -29.75 -18.32 -8.12
C ASP A 148 -31.21 -18.73 -7.96
N LYS A 149 -31.59 -19.22 -6.76
CA LYS A 149 -32.94 -19.66 -6.43
C LYS A 149 -33.56 -18.68 -5.43
N GLY A 150 -34.54 -17.89 -5.88
CA GLY A 150 -35.63 -17.40 -5.01
C GLY A 150 -35.53 -16.02 -4.35
N LEU A 151 -34.81 -15.03 -4.91
CA LEU A 151 -34.75 -13.67 -4.31
C LEU A 151 -34.79 -12.58 -5.39
N GLU A 152 -35.94 -12.44 -6.07
CA GLU A 152 -36.19 -11.29 -6.95
C GLU A 152 -36.34 -10.01 -6.11
N GLY A 153 -35.42 -9.06 -6.26
CA GLY A 153 -35.47 -7.74 -5.58
C GLY A 153 -34.18 -7.31 -4.89
N ASP A 154 -33.31 -8.24 -4.48
CA ASP A 154 -32.16 -7.96 -3.60
C ASP A 154 -30.77 -8.02 -4.28
N ASN A 155 -30.73 -8.14 -5.60
CA ASN A 155 -29.51 -8.21 -6.43
C ASN A 155 -28.53 -9.36 -6.07
N LEU A 156 -29.06 -10.52 -5.68
CA LEU A 156 -28.25 -11.65 -5.19
C LEU A 156 -27.92 -12.73 -6.22
N LYS A 157 -28.48 -12.65 -7.43
CA LYS A 157 -28.31 -13.68 -8.46
C LYS A 157 -26.83 -13.88 -8.79
N GLY A 158 -26.35 -15.12 -8.71
CA GLY A 158 -24.96 -15.47 -8.96
C GLY A 158 -23.98 -15.21 -7.80
N LEU A 159 -24.38 -14.54 -6.72
CA LEU A 159 -23.52 -14.23 -5.57
C LEU A 159 -23.52 -15.37 -4.54
N PRO A 160 -22.42 -15.57 -3.78
CA PRO A 160 -22.38 -16.50 -2.65
C PRO A 160 -23.20 -15.93 -1.47
N VAL A 161 -24.46 -16.34 -1.37
CA VAL A 161 -25.42 -15.77 -0.39
C VAL A 161 -25.30 -16.39 0.99
N ARG A 162 -24.83 -17.64 1.10
CA ARG A 162 -24.58 -18.31 2.38
C ARG A 162 -23.24 -19.02 2.33
N GLN A 163 -22.40 -18.73 3.30
CA GLN A 163 -21.11 -19.36 3.46
C GLN A 163 -20.99 -19.94 4.86
N TYR A 164 -20.91 -21.27 4.93
CA TYR A 164 -20.51 -21.99 6.12
C TYR A 164 -19.00 -22.21 6.06
N ASP A 165 -18.27 -21.84 7.10
CA ASP A 165 -16.82 -22.05 7.23
C ASP A 165 -16.40 -22.27 8.69
N ASP A 166 -15.10 -22.26 9.01
CA ASP A 166 -14.60 -22.51 10.37
C ASP A 166 -14.97 -21.41 11.39
N SER A 167 -15.65 -20.34 10.97
CA SER A 167 -16.22 -19.33 11.87
C SER A 167 -17.70 -19.51 12.19
N GLY A 168 -18.43 -20.29 11.39
CA GLY A 168 -19.88 -20.41 11.48
C GLY A 168 -20.56 -20.13 10.14
N LEU A 169 -21.59 -19.29 10.13
CA LEU A 169 -22.40 -18.97 8.95
C LEU A 169 -22.43 -17.46 8.69
N GLN A 170 -22.06 -17.07 7.48
CA GLN A 170 -22.27 -15.72 6.95
C GLN A 170 -23.36 -15.73 5.88
N ILE A 171 -24.29 -14.78 5.95
CA ILE A 171 -25.37 -14.62 4.96
C ILE A 171 -25.37 -13.20 4.39
N ILE A 172 -25.36 -13.07 3.06
CA ILE A 172 -25.61 -11.81 2.35
C ILE A 172 -27.11 -11.74 2.03
N HIS A 173 -27.79 -10.76 2.62
CA HIS A 173 -29.24 -10.59 2.48
C HIS A 173 -29.63 -9.64 1.35
N SER A 174 -28.80 -8.64 1.05
CA SER A 174 -29.06 -7.70 -0.06
C SER A 174 -27.81 -6.97 -0.52
N VAL A 175 -27.80 -6.61 -1.80
CA VAL A 175 -26.74 -5.87 -2.48
C VAL A 175 -27.33 -4.68 -3.24
N ALA A 176 -26.64 -3.55 -3.24
CA ALA A 176 -27.04 -2.35 -3.96
C ALA A 176 -26.82 -2.50 -5.47
N LEU A 177 -27.46 -1.65 -6.27
CA LEU A 177 -27.16 -1.55 -7.71
C LEU A 177 -25.69 -1.19 -8.00
N SER A 178 -25.01 -0.54 -7.06
CA SER A 178 -23.58 -0.22 -7.13
C SER A 178 -22.67 -1.40 -6.78
N GLY A 179 -23.22 -2.53 -6.31
CA GLY A 179 -22.48 -3.70 -5.84
C GLY A 179 -22.13 -3.68 -4.35
N ALA A 180 -22.46 -2.62 -3.61
CA ALA A 180 -22.25 -2.57 -2.16
C ALA A 180 -23.14 -3.58 -1.42
N THR A 181 -22.58 -4.36 -0.50
CA THR A 181 -23.37 -5.22 0.40
C THR A 181 -24.17 -4.36 1.37
N LEU A 182 -25.50 -4.35 1.22
CA LEU A 182 -26.41 -3.52 2.03
C LEU A 182 -26.79 -4.20 3.34
N GLN A 183 -26.84 -5.52 3.38
CA GLN A 183 -27.13 -6.25 4.61
C GLN A 183 -26.44 -7.60 4.64
N ILE A 184 -25.80 -7.89 5.77
CA ILE A 184 -25.07 -9.13 6.01
C ILE A 184 -25.33 -9.60 7.45
N SER A 185 -25.41 -10.91 7.67
CA SER A 185 -25.48 -11.47 9.01
C SER A 185 -24.39 -12.50 9.27
N GLN A 186 -23.90 -12.54 10.50
CA GLN A 186 -22.97 -13.56 11.00
C GLN A 186 -23.63 -14.34 12.14
N GLN A 187 -23.54 -15.67 12.08
CA GLN A 187 -23.76 -16.56 13.23
C GLN A 187 -22.45 -17.31 13.49
N PHE A 188 -21.99 -17.33 14.73
CA PHE A 188 -20.75 -18.03 15.09
C PHE A 188 -21.01 -19.51 15.37
N LEU A 189 -19.96 -20.32 15.38
CA LEU A 189 -20.02 -21.65 15.97
C LEU A 189 -20.27 -21.57 17.47
N MET A 190 -21.11 -22.48 17.98
CA MET A 190 -21.45 -22.56 19.40
C MET A 190 -20.20 -22.73 20.28
N SER A 191 -19.25 -23.57 19.84
CA SER A 191 -17.94 -23.72 20.46
C SER A 191 -16.84 -23.17 19.57
N GLY A 192 -15.90 -22.43 20.17
CA GLY A 192 -14.70 -21.94 19.52
C GLY A 192 -13.60 -23.00 19.37
N ASP A 193 -13.63 -24.04 20.20
CA ASP A 193 -12.54 -25.02 20.34
C ASP A 193 -12.60 -26.14 19.29
N ILE A 194 -13.73 -26.33 18.62
CA ILE A 194 -13.98 -27.49 17.75
C ILE A 194 -14.19 -27.01 16.31
N ALA A 195 -13.38 -27.53 15.40
CA ALA A 195 -13.54 -27.28 13.98
C ALA A 195 -14.78 -28.05 13.44
N PRO A 196 -15.67 -27.43 12.65
CA PRO A 196 -16.91 -28.04 12.21
C PRO A 196 -16.67 -29.14 11.15
N ASN A 197 -17.51 -30.17 11.15
CA ASN A 197 -17.69 -31.03 9.99
C ASN A 197 -19.10 -30.80 9.45
N TRP A 198 -19.23 -29.88 8.50
CA TRP A 198 -20.54 -29.37 8.08
C TRP A 198 -21.44 -30.46 7.47
N PRO A 199 -22.59 -30.77 8.10
CA PRO A 199 -23.55 -31.72 7.55
C PRO A 199 -24.14 -31.26 6.21
N ALA A 200 -24.57 -32.22 5.39
CA ALA A 200 -25.19 -31.93 4.10
C ALA A 200 -26.57 -31.25 4.26
N ASP A 201 -27.31 -31.55 5.33
CA ASP A 201 -28.63 -30.99 5.59
C ASP A 201 -28.59 -29.72 6.46
N ASP A 202 -29.49 -28.78 6.15
CA ASP A 202 -29.54 -27.46 6.79
C ASP A 202 -29.90 -27.52 8.29
N THR A 203 -30.74 -28.48 8.68
CA THR A 203 -31.21 -28.64 10.07
C THR A 203 -30.05 -29.01 10.99
N ASN A 204 -29.21 -29.96 10.60
CA ASN A 204 -28.05 -30.35 11.40
C ASN A 204 -26.93 -29.29 11.35
N ARG A 205 -26.78 -28.53 10.25
CA ARG A 205 -25.87 -27.37 10.24
C ARG A 205 -26.23 -26.35 11.31
N LYS A 206 -27.52 -26.00 11.42
CA LYS A 206 -28.02 -25.05 12.42
C LYS A 206 -27.75 -25.46 13.87
N ARG A 207 -27.64 -26.77 14.16
CA ARG A 207 -27.30 -27.27 15.50
C ARG A 207 -25.85 -26.99 15.92
N LEU A 208 -24.96 -26.66 14.98
CA LEU A 208 -23.56 -26.31 15.26
C LEU A 208 -23.36 -24.80 15.50
N LEU A 209 -24.37 -23.99 15.18
CA LEU A 209 -24.31 -22.54 15.28
C LEU A 209 -24.85 -22.07 16.64
N ASP A 210 -24.33 -20.93 17.09
CA ASP A 210 -24.90 -20.12 18.16
C ASP A 210 -26.33 -19.66 17.78
N SER A 211 -27.20 -19.47 18.78
CA SER A 211 -28.55 -18.94 18.56
C SER A 211 -28.55 -17.49 18.12
N GLU A 212 -27.52 -16.73 18.50
CA GLU A 212 -27.41 -15.31 18.18
C GLU A 212 -27.11 -15.04 16.71
N ILE A 213 -27.76 -14.01 16.15
CA ILE A 213 -27.59 -13.56 14.75
C ILE A 213 -27.17 -12.10 14.74
N TYR A 214 -25.94 -11.83 14.30
CA TYR A 214 -25.39 -10.49 14.25
C TYR A 214 -25.61 -9.87 12.87
N VAL A 215 -26.56 -8.93 12.76
CA VAL A 215 -26.94 -8.32 11.47
C VAL A 215 -26.33 -6.93 11.33
N THR A 216 -25.47 -6.73 10.33
CA THR A 216 -25.00 -5.40 9.93
C THR A 216 -25.78 -4.92 8.71
N SER A 217 -26.20 -3.67 8.72
CA SER A 217 -26.82 -3.00 7.56
C SER A 217 -26.06 -1.75 7.15
N LEU A 218 -26.19 -1.37 5.88
CA LEU A 218 -25.44 -0.32 5.23
C LEU A 218 -26.31 0.40 4.21
N GLN A 219 -26.12 1.71 4.09
CA GLN A 219 -26.59 2.49 2.95
C GLN A 219 -25.37 3.01 2.20
N ALA A 220 -25.41 2.90 0.87
CA ALA A 220 -24.33 3.34 -0.01
C ALA A 220 -24.81 4.39 -1.01
N ASP A 221 -23.88 5.21 -1.50
CA ASP A 221 -24.12 6.06 -2.66
C ASP A 221 -24.00 5.26 -3.98
N ALA A 222 -24.19 5.96 -5.11
CA ALA A 222 -24.12 5.37 -6.44
C ALA A 222 -22.72 4.87 -6.83
N PHE A 223 -21.67 5.22 -6.09
CA PHE A 223 -20.29 4.77 -6.26
C PHE A 223 -19.89 3.69 -5.25
N ALA A 224 -20.86 3.14 -4.50
CA ALA A 224 -20.66 2.17 -3.43
C ALA A 224 -19.93 2.72 -2.19
N ASN A 225 -19.81 4.04 -2.04
CA ASN A 225 -19.29 4.61 -0.80
C ASN A 225 -20.33 4.51 0.32
N THR A 226 -19.91 4.09 1.51
CA THR A 226 -20.76 3.94 2.68
C THR A 226 -21.27 5.28 3.20
N LEU A 227 -22.56 5.56 3.10
CA LEU A 227 -23.19 6.74 3.69
C LEU A 227 -23.53 6.53 5.16
N THR A 228 -24.13 5.38 5.47
CA THR A 228 -24.44 4.96 6.85
C THR A 228 -24.17 3.47 7.00
N ARG A 229 -23.76 3.08 8.21
CA ARG A 229 -23.64 1.68 8.62
C ARG A 229 -24.23 1.54 10.00
N THR A 230 -25.18 0.62 10.15
CA THR A 230 -25.69 0.20 11.45
C THR A 230 -25.08 -1.16 11.76
N ASP A 231 -24.31 -1.22 12.85
CA ASP A 231 -23.68 -2.46 13.29
C ASP A 231 -24.68 -3.44 13.94
N ALA A 232 -24.18 -4.60 14.34
CA ALA A 232 -25.01 -5.67 14.87
C ALA A 232 -25.75 -5.34 16.17
N MET A 233 -25.28 -4.34 16.92
CA MET A 233 -25.89 -3.92 18.19
C MET A 233 -26.69 -2.62 18.03
N GLY A 234 -26.98 -2.20 16.80
CA GLY A 234 -27.85 -1.05 16.51
C GLY A 234 -27.14 0.31 16.48
N HIS A 235 -25.83 0.38 16.75
CA HIS A 235 -25.14 1.66 16.66
C HIS A 235 -24.90 2.04 15.20
N GLN A 236 -25.06 3.32 14.88
CA GLN A 236 -25.00 3.84 13.52
C GLN A 236 -23.84 4.80 13.30
N GLN A 237 -22.91 4.45 12.43
CA GLN A 237 -21.89 5.36 11.89
C GLN A 237 -22.40 6.00 10.59
N SER A 238 -22.07 7.27 10.36
CA SER A 238 -22.42 8.00 9.13
C SER A 238 -21.23 8.76 8.58
N TRP A 239 -21.08 8.80 7.26
CA TRP A 239 -20.04 9.54 6.55
C TRP A 239 -20.64 10.54 5.57
N ARG A 240 -19.91 11.62 5.31
CA ARG A 240 -20.18 12.52 4.18
C ARG A 240 -18.94 12.61 3.31
N TYR A 241 -19.15 12.80 2.01
CA TYR A 241 -18.10 12.86 1.02
C TYR A 241 -18.14 14.18 0.25
N ASP A 242 -16.98 14.67 -0.18
CA ASP A 242 -16.89 15.79 -1.13
C ASP A 242 -17.12 15.33 -2.58
N ILE A 243 -17.05 16.28 -3.52
CA ILE A 243 -17.22 16.03 -4.95
C ILE A 243 -16.15 15.10 -5.55
N SER A 244 -15.02 14.90 -4.87
CA SER A 244 -13.96 13.97 -5.27
C SER A 244 -14.14 12.57 -4.68
N GLY A 245 -15.19 12.35 -3.86
CA GLY A 245 -15.44 11.09 -3.17
C GLY A 245 -14.61 10.89 -1.91
N LYS A 246 -14.00 11.95 -1.36
CA LYS A 246 -13.23 11.87 -0.12
C LYS A 246 -14.09 12.21 1.09
N VAL A 247 -13.87 11.50 2.20
CA VAL A 247 -14.59 11.76 3.46
C VAL A 247 -14.35 13.22 3.88
N THR A 248 -15.41 13.89 4.34
CA THR A 248 -15.39 15.26 4.87
C THR A 248 -15.83 15.35 6.32
N SER A 249 -16.69 14.43 6.76
CA SER A 249 -17.15 14.33 8.13
C SER A 249 -17.54 12.89 8.46
N GLN A 250 -17.43 12.52 9.73
CA GLN A 250 -17.96 11.28 10.28
C GLN A 250 -18.76 11.59 11.54
N ALA A 251 -19.86 10.88 11.75
CA ALA A 251 -20.68 10.95 12.94
C ALA A 251 -21.04 9.53 13.43
N ILE A 252 -21.41 9.43 14.71
CA ILE A 252 -21.93 8.22 15.33
C ILE A 252 -23.23 8.54 16.06
N LYS A 253 -24.17 7.60 16.02
CA LYS A 253 -25.33 7.55 16.90
C LYS A 253 -25.27 6.20 17.58
N LEU A 254 -24.95 6.17 18.87
CA LEU A 254 -25.05 4.93 19.64
C LEU A 254 -26.54 4.54 19.76
N ASP A 255 -26.84 3.25 19.90
CA ASP A 255 -28.23 2.84 20.08
C ASP A 255 -28.86 3.52 21.31
N GLY A 256 -30.11 3.95 21.18
CA GLY A 256 -30.81 4.76 22.20
C GLY A 256 -30.27 6.19 22.42
N GLU A 257 -29.13 6.57 21.84
CA GLU A 257 -28.46 7.85 22.11
C GLU A 257 -28.66 8.90 21.01
N THR A 258 -28.24 10.13 21.32
CA THR A 258 -28.22 11.22 20.34
C THR A 258 -27.04 11.10 19.37
N LYS A 259 -27.22 11.63 18.15
CA LYS A 259 -26.17 11.64 17.13
C LYS A 259 -25.09 12.66 17.49
N GLN A 260 -23.84 12.23 17.52
CA GLN A 260 -22.67 13.05 17.80
C GLN A 260 -21.70 13.04 16.60
N THR A 261 -21.10 14.19 16.32
CA THR A 261 -20.06 14.33 15.29
C THR A 261 -18.73 13.85 15.87
N LEU A 262 -17.94 13.12 15.06
CA LEU A 262 -16.59 12.66 15.42
C LEU A 262 -15.51 13.46 14.68
N LEU A 263 -15.74 13.76 13.40
CA LEU A 263 -14.91 14.60 12.55
C LEU A 263 -15.72 15.78 12.06
N GLU A 264 -15.28 16.98 12.42
CA GLU A 264 -15.89 18.23 11.98
C GLU A 264 -15.48 18.55 10.54
N HIS A 265 -14.20 18.38 10.22
CA HIS A 265 -13.65 18.72 8.91
C HIS A 265 -12.32 18.03 8.62
N ILE A 266 -12.07 17.72 7.35
CA ILE A 266 -10.79 17.20 6.86
C ILE A 266 -10.46 17.81 5.51
N ARG A 267 -9.17 18.13 5.30
CA ARG A 267 -8.63 18.71 4.06
C ARG A 267 -7.65 17.76 3.42
N TRP A 268 -7.63 17.79 2.09
CA TRP A 268 -6.80 16.92 1.27
C TRP A 268 -5.86 17.73 0.37
N SER A 269 -4.66 17.21 0.13
CA SER A 269 -3.72 17.72 -0.85
C SER A 269 -4.14 17.29 -2.26
N ALA A 270 -3.55 17.92 -3.28
CA ALA A 270 -3.76 17.50 -4.68
C ALA A 270 -3.28 16.05 -4.94
N ALA A 271 -2.38 15.52 -4.10
CA ALA A 271 -1.93 14.13 -4.12
C ALA A 271 -2.83 13.19 -3.29
N SER A 272 -4.01 13.65 -2.85
CA SER A 272 -4.95 12.90 -2.00
C SER A 272 -4.37 12.51 -0.63
N GLN A 273 -3.46 13.30 -0.08
CA GLN A 273 -2.94 13.13 1.29
C GLN A 273 -3.68 14.07 2.25
N VAL A 274 -3.87 13.67 3.51
CA VAL A 274 -4.55 14.51 4.51
C VAL A 274 -3.65 15.69 4.84
N LEU A 275 -4.14 16.93 4.71
CA LEU A 275 -3.41 18.15 5.11
C LEU A 275 -3.78 18.61 6.51
N GLU A 276 -5.04 18.43 6.89
CA GLU A 276 -5.60 18.89 8.15
C GLU A 276 -6.84 18.06 8.48
N GLU A 277 -7.01 17.68 9.75
CA GLU A 277 -8.24 17.08 10.26
C GLU A 277 -8.59 17.70 11.62
N LYS A 278 -9.88 17.97 11.84
CA LYS A 278 -10.40 18.56 13.08
C LYS A 278 -11.46 17.67 13.70
N THR A 279 -11.15 17.09 14.86
CA THR A 279 -12.05 16.21 15.61
C THR A 279 -12.93 17.02 16.56
N SER A 280 -14.06 16.43 16.96
CA SER A 280 -15.05 17.10 17.81
C SER A 280 -14.59 17.34 19.25
N ASN A 281 -13.57 16.63 19.72
CA ASN A 281 -12.90 16.92 21.00
C ASN A 281 -11.96 18.14 20.94
N GLY A 282 -12.07 18.98 19.90
CA GLY A 282 -11.32 20.23 19.78
C GLY A 282 -9.86 20.06 19.35
N ILE A 283 -9.46 18.89 18.86
CA ILE A 283 -8.11 18.65 18.34
C ILE A 283 -8.06 18.92 16.84
N THR A 284 -7.07 19.71 16.42
CA THR A 284 -6.71 19.91 15.02
C THR A 284 -5.34 19.29 14.76
N THR A 285 -5.29 18.33 13.85
CA THR A 285 -4.03 17.70 13.41
C THR A 285 -3.69 18.20 12.02
N THR A 286 -2.46 18.69 11.84
CA THR A 286 -1.94 19.22 10.57
C THR A 286 -0.78 18.38 10.08
N TYR A 287 -0.70 18.20 8.76
CA TYR A 287 0.32 17.40 8.09
C TYR A 287 1.02 18.24 7.03
N GLY A 288 2.34 18.32 7.12
CA GLY A 288 3.20 18.94 6.13
C GLY A 288 3.85 17.88 5.26
N TYR A 289 3.96 18.16 3.96
CA TYR A 289 4.61 17.30 3.00
C TYR A 289 5.67 18.07 2.23
N GLU A 290 6.80 17.43 1.94
CA GLU A 290 7.83 17.98 1.06
C GLU A 290 7.25 18.10 -0.38
N PRO A 291 7.24 19.30 -0.99
CA PRO A 291 6.61 19.51 -2.30
C PRO A 291 7.17 18.62 -3.42
N GLU A 292 8.46 18.32 -3.38
CA GLU A 292 9.18 17.59 -4.41
C GLU A 292 8.90 16.08 -4.38
N THR A 293 8.81 15.50 -3.19
CA THR A 293 8.73 14.04 -2.97
C THR A 293 7.35 13.58 -2.49
N GLN A 294 6.56 14.50 -1.93
CA GLN A 294 5.32 14.22 -1.20
C GLN A 294 5.52 13.37 0.06
N TRP A 295 6.74 13.30 0.60
CA TRP A 295 7.02 12.66 1.88
C TRP A 295 6.52 13.53 3.04
N LEU A 296 6.02 12.87 4.10
CA LEU A 296 5.51 13.54 5.29
C LEU A 296 6.66 14.23 6.03
N SER A 297 6.74 15.55 5.99
CA SER A 297 7.80 16.30 6.67
C SER A 297 7.45 16.63 8.11
N THR A 298 6.19 16.92 8.40
CA THR A 298 5.73 17.34 9.73
C THR A 298 4.34 16.81 10.06
N LEU A 299 4.09 16.54 11.34
CA LEU A 299 2.79 16.17 11.88
C LEU A 299 2.63 16.89 13.23
N ALA A 300 1.59 17.71 13.37
CA ALA A 300 1.35 18.44 14.62
C ALA A 300 -0.12 18.37 15.03
N ALA A 301 -0.38 17.99 16.28
CA ALA A 301 -1.70 17.95 16.88
C ALA A 301 -1.82 19.04 17.95
N GLN A 302 -2.84 19.89 17.80
CA GLN A 302 -3.07 21.04 18.68
C GLN A 302 -4.52 21.06 19.16
N ARG A 303 -4.72 21.35 20.46
CA ARG A 303 -6.03 21.55 21.07
C ARG A 303 -6.54 22.98 20.82
N SER A 304 -7.85 23.17 20.90
CA SER A 304 -8.54 24.45 20.70
C SER A 304 -8.04 25.61 21.59
N ASP A 305 -7.43 25.32 22.74
CA ASP A 305 -6.79 26.29 23.62
C ASP A 305 -5.32 26.63 23.24
N ASN A 306 -4.89 26.18 22.06
CA ASN A 306 -3.54 26.27 21.49
C ASN A 306 -2.50 25.36 22.15
N THR A 307 -2.87 24.47 23.08
CA THR A 307 -1.95 23.47 23.63
C THR A 307 -1.52 22.50 22.54
N VAL A 308 -0.22 22.42 22.26
CA VAL A 308 0.32 21.45 21.30
C VAL A 308 0.56 20.14 22.04
N LEU A 309 -0.09 19.06 21.58
CA LEU A 309 -0.03 17.75 22.22
C LEU A 309 1.06 16.85 21.61
N GLN A 310 1.37 17.06 20.33
CA GLN A 310 2.38 16.33 19.57
C GLN A 310 2.91 17.20 18.44
N SER A 311 4.23 17.14 18.17
CA SER A 311 4.84 17.85 17.04
C SER A 311 6.00 17.05 16.47
N LEU A 312 5.71 16.11 15.57
CA LEU A 312 6.70 15.27 14.91
C LEU A 312 7.28 15.96 13.66
N ALA A 313 8.59 15.96 13.55
CA ALA A 313 9.33 16.35 12.35
C ALA A 313 10.13 15.16 11.83
N TYR A 314 10.06 14.90 10.52
CA TYR A 314 10.70 13.77 9.85
C TYR A 314 11.86 14.25 8.98
N ARG A 315 12.94 13.47 8.96
CA ARG A 315 14.00 13.62 7.95
C ARG A 315 14.17 12.32 7.21
N TYR A 316 14.55 12.45 5.95
CA TYR A 316 14.73 11.34 5.03
C TYR A 316 16.12 11.38 4.42
N ASP A 317 16.64 10.23 4.04
CA ASP A 317 17.71 10.17 3.05
C ASP A 317 17.17 10.36 1.61
N ASN A 318 18.07 10.39 0.63
CA ASN A 318 17.71 10.61 -0.78
C ASN A 318 16.88 9.47 -1.41
N THR A 319 16.64 8.39 -0.66
CA THR A 319 15.87 7.22 -1.11
C THR A 319 14.55 7.06 -0.36
N GLY A 320 14.31 7.90 0.65
CA GLY A 320 13.08 7.95 1.42
C GLY A 320 13.12 7.16 2.71
N ASN A 321 14.28 6.68 3.16
CA ASN A 321 14.39 6.07 4.49
C ASN A 321 14.33 7.15 5.55
N VAL A 322 13.52 6.95 6.59
CA VAL A 322 13.42 7.87 7.72
C VAL A 322 14.73 7.85 8.51
N THR A 323 15.50 8.94 8.48
CA THR A 323 16.79 9.06 9.19
C THR A 323 16.67 9.69 10.57
N SER A 324 15.63 10.48 10.80
CA SER A 324 15.30 10.95 12.14
C SER A 324 13.82 11.29 12.30
N ILE A 325 13.33 11.15 13.53
CA ILE A 325 12.03 11.67 13.98
C ILE A 325 12.29 12.52 15.21
N THR A 326 11.78 13.75 15.24
CA THR A 326 11.89 14.63 16.42
C THR A 326 10.50 15.03 16.90
N ASP A 327 10.16 14.75 18.16
CA ASP A 327 8.98 15.34 18.81
C ASP A 327 9.35 16.66 19.50
N ASN A 328 9.01 17.79 18.86
CA ASN A 328 9.33 19.13 19.35
C ASN A 328 8.57 19.52 20.63
N GLN A 329 7.61 18.70 21.10
CA GLN A 329 6.97 18.91 22.40
C GLN A 329 7.77 18.35 23.57
N VAL A 330 8.78 17.52 23.30
CA VAL A 330 9.62 16.93 24.33
C VAL A 330 10.76 17.89 24.66
N ALA A 331 10.67 18.56 25.81
CA ALA A 331 11.74 19.44 26.29
C ALA A 331 13.03 18.64 26.62
N THR A 332 14.18 19.21 26.26
CA THR A 332 15.50 18.73 26.68
C THR A 332 15.62 18.75 28.19
N ARG A 333 15.96 17.62 28.81
CA ARG A 333 16.08 17.50 30.26
C ARG A 333 17.29 16.66 30.65
N TYR A 334 17.76 16.86 31.88
CA TYR A 334 18.88 16.13 32.46
C TYR A 334 18.36 15.17 33.53
N TYR A 335 18.51 13.86 33.32
CA TYR A 335 18.14 12.83 34.29
C TYR A 335 19.19 11.72 34.27
N ARG A 336 19.60 11.24 35.46
CA ARG A 336 20.69 10.25 35.62
C ARG A 336 21.96 10.57 34.79
N ASN A 337 22.38 11.84 34.81
CA ASN A 337 23.53 12.35 34.03
C ASN A 337 23.41 12.16 32.51
N GLN A 338 22.20 11.99 31.98
CA GLN A 338 21.91 11.94 30.54
C GLN A 338 21.00 13.10 30.14
N VAL A 339 21.14 13.54 28.89
CA VAL A 339 20.24 14.50 28.26
C VAL A 339 19.18 13.74 27.48
N THR A 340 17.92 13.80 27.92
CA THR A 340 16.79 13.21 27.18
C THR A 340 16.02 14.31 26.46
N ASP A 341 15.69 14.08 25.19
CA ASP A 341 14.89 14.98 24.35
C ASP A 341 13.94 14.19 23.44
N GLY A 342 13.34 14.86 22.45
CA GLY A 342 12.41 14.25 21.50
C GLY A 342 13.05 13.62 20.28
N LEU A 343 14.39 13.61 20.16
CA LEU A 343 15.09 13.16 18.96
C LEU A 343 15.26 11.63 18.94
N LYS A 344 14.98 11.05 17.78
CA LYS A 344 15.26 9.66 17.43
C LYS A 344 16.05 9.65 16.13
N GLU A 345 17.19 8.98 16.12
CA GLU A 345 18.07 8.90 14.96
C GLU A 345 18.21 7.46 14.50
N PHE A 346 18.33 7.28 13.19
CA PHE A 346 18.35 5.97 12.55
C PHE A 346 19.44 5.90 11.49
N SER A 347 20.13 4.76 11.42
CA SER A 347 21.10 4.49 10.36
C SER A 347 20.81 3.15 9.68
N TYR A 348 21.22 3.06 8.42
CA TYR A 348 20.89 1.95 7.54
C TYR A 348 22.13 1.44 6.82
N ASP A 349 22.12 0.16 6.44
CA ASP A 349 23.08 -0.40 5.49
C ASP A 349 22.73 0.01 4.05
N ALA A 350 23.56 -0.41 3.07
CA ALA A 350 23.34 -0.07 1.67
C ALA A 350 22.12 -0.79 1.04
N LEU A 351 21.52 -1.75 1.74
CA LEU A 351 20.27 -2.40 1.37
C LEU A 351 19.05 -1.80 2.09
N TYR A 352 19.27 -0.71 2.84
CA TYR A 352 18.27 0.00 3.63
C TYR A 352 17.70 -0.80 4.80
N GLN A 353 18.48 -1.76 5.33
CA GLN A 353 18.15 -2.46 6.56
C GLN A 353 18.60 -1.63 7.76
N LEU A 354 17.75 -1.50 8.78
CA LEU A 354 18.03 -0.70 9.97
C LEU A 354 19.23 -1.28 10.74
N LEU A 355 20.27 -0.47 10.96
CA LEU A 355 21.48 -0.87 11.69
C LEU A 355 21.51 -0.35 13.11
N GLU A 356 21.05 0.89 13.32
CA GLU A 356 21.07 1.55 14.61
C GLU A 356 19.85 2.45 14.76
N ALA A 357 19.34 2.54 15.99
CA ALA A 357 18.27 3.45 16.37
C ALA A 357 18.49 3.98 17.78
N THR A 358 18.26 5.27 17.96
CA THR A 358 18.24 5.94 19.26
C THR A 358 16.83 6.41 19.61
N GLY A 359 16.59 6.64 20.90
CA GLY A 359 15.36 7.24 21.38
C GLY A 359 15.31 7.24 22.90
N ARG A 360 14.09 7.36 23.44
CA ARG A 360 13.83 7.32 24.89
C ARG A 360 12.92 6.16 25.30
N GLU A 361 13.02 5.77 26.55
CA GLU A 361 12.24 4.68 27.15
C GLU A 361 11.97 4.93 28.63
N ASN A 362 11.01 4.20 29.21
CA ASN A 362 10.77 4.23 30.65
C ASN A 362 12.02 3.76 31.41
N ALA A 363 12.45 4.52 32.42
CA ALA A 363 13.62 4.22 33.25
C ALA A 363 13.49 2.91 34.08
N GLY A 364 12.28 2.33 34.14
CA GLY A 364 12.00 1.03 34.75
C GLY A 364 12.22 -0.16 33.82
N ASN A 365 12.50 0.05 32.54
CA ASN A 365 12.70 -1.02 31.53
C ASN A 365 14.09 -1.69 31.66
N ASN A 366 14.44 -2.15 32.87
CA ASN A 366 15.78 -2.65 33.19
C ASN A 366 16.03 -4.09 32.72
N ILE A 367 15.00 -4.78 32.23
CA ILE A 367 15.04 -6.19 31.84
C ILE A 367 14.68 -6.31 30.35
N MET A 368 15.33 -7.25 29.68
CA MET A 368 15.02 -7.62 28.30
C MET A 368 13.54 -7.99 28.15
N PRO A 369 12.74 -7.20 27.39
CA PRO A 369 11.33 -7.47 27.23
C PRO A 369 11.11 -8.66 26.31
N TYR A 370 10.19 -9.55 26.69
CA TYR A 370 9.69 -10.65 25.87
C TYR A 370 8.29 -10.31 25.35
N SER A 371 7.27 -11.07 25.73
CA SER A 371 5.88 -10.86 25.33
C SER A 371 5.10 -9.88 26.23
N SER A 372 5.60 -9.51 27.40
CA SER A 372 4.89 -8.61 28.32
C SER A 372 5.01 -7.15 27.88
N LEU A 373 4.00 -6.35 28.22
CA LEU A 373 4.13 -4.89 28.18
C LEU A 373 4.94 -4.43 29.41
N PRO A 374 5.70 -3.32 29.30
CA PRO A 374 6.24 -2.67 30.49
C PRO A 374 5.09 -2.17 31.38
N ALA A 375 5.37 -2.03 32.68
CA ALA A 375 4.42 -1.39 33.59
C ALA A 375 4.13 0.05 33.14
N ALA A 376 2.87 0.46 33.21
CA ALA A 376 2.48 1.82 32.88
C ALA A 376 2.96 2.78 33.96
N LEU A 377 3.56 3.91 33.58
CA LEU A 377 3.77 5.02 34.50
C LEU A 377 2.41 5.68 34.77
N THR A 378 1.99 5.69 36.04
CA THR A 378 0.70 6.24 36.49
C THR A 378 0.89 7.22 37.67
N PRO A 379 0.29 8.43 37.62
CA PRO A 379 -0.35 9.04 36.45
C PRO A 379 0.68 9.32 35.33
N VAL A 380 0.22 9.82 34.17
CA VAL A 380 1.13 10.30 33.13
C VAL A 380 2.12 11.29 33.75
N PRO A 381 3.43 11.07 33.64
CA PRO A 381 4.41 11.98 34.21
C PRO A 381 4.23 13.40 33.69
N THR A 382 4.21 14.38 34.59
CA THR A 382 4.18 15.80 34.25
C THR A 382 5.56 16.32 33.84
N ASP A 383 6.62 15.53 34.07
CA ASP A 383 7.97 15.78 33.61
C ASP A 383 8.65 14.51 33.04
N ASN A 384 9.78 14.69 32.36
CA ASN A 384 10.54 13.60 31.74
C ASN A 384 11.50 12.87 32.70
N SER A 385 11.40 13.06 34.03
CA SER A 385 12.32 12.45 35.01
C SER A 385 12.20 10.92 35.10
N GLN A 386 11.23 10.32 34.40
CA GLN A 386 11.00 8.89 34.35
C GLN A 386 11.48 8.24 33.04
N TYR A 387 12.18 8.99 32.17
CA TYR A 387 12.70 8.50 30.89
C TYR A 387 14.23 8.56 30.82
N VAL A 388 14.82 7.59 30.15
CA VAL A 388 16.27 7.55 29.82
C VAL A 388 16.45 7.32 28.33
N ASN A 389 17.64 7.62 27.80
CA ASN A 389 17.95 7.32 26.39
C ASN A 389 18.28 5.84 26.21
N TYR A 390 18.02 5.34 25.01
CA TYR A 390 18.52 4.06 24.55
C TYR A 390 19.20 4.16 23.19
N THR A 391 20.09 3.20 22.94
CA THR A 391 20.59 2.83 21.62
C THR A 391 20.30 1.35 21.38
N ARG A 392 19.78 1.01 20.21
CA ARG A 392 19.69 -0.37 19.72
C ARG A 392 20.48 -0.52 18.44
N THR A 393 21.20 -1.63 18.31
CA THR A 393 21.87 -2.00 17.06
C THR A 393 21.42 -3.37 16.60
N TRP A 394 21.36 -3.56 15.28
CA TRP A 394 20.97 -4.82 14.65
C TRP A 394 22.08 -5.32 13.74
N MET A 395 22.34 -6.62 13.76
CA MET A 395 23.18 -7.32 12.80
C MET A 395 22.34 -8.28 11.98
N TRP A 396 22.41 -8.16 10.66
CA TRP A 396 21.66 -8.98 9.70
C TRP A 396 22.60 -9.94 8.97
N ASP A 397 22.14 -11.15 8.67
CA ASP A 397 22.84 -12.02 7.74
C ASP A 397 22.60 -11.60 6.28
N ASP A 398 23.27 -12.29 5.35
CA ASP A 398 23.18 -11.99 3.92
C ASP A 398 21.80 -12.29 3.28
N SER A 399 20.88 -12.91 4.01
CA SER A 399 19.48 -13.16 3.63
C SER A 399 18.49 -12.25 4.38
N GLY A 400 18.98 -11.32 5.21
CA GLY A 400 18.16 -10.41 6.00
C GLY A 400 17.53 -11.03 7.24
N ASN A 401 18.05 -12.15 7.76
CA ASN A 401 17.68 -12.65 9.08
C ASN A 401 18.43 -11.87 10.16
N LEU A 402 17.73 -11.55 11.27
CA LEU A 402 18.38 -11.01 12.45
C LEU A 402 19.37 -12.03 13.00
N GLN A 403 20.64 -11.65 13.19
CA GLN A 403 21.64 -12.44 13.90
C GLN A 403 21.72 -12.01 15.36
N SER A 404 21.74 -10.71 15.61
CA SER A 404 21.68 -10.18 16.97
C SER A 404 21.12 -8.77 17.04
N GLN A 405 20.53 -8.44 18.18
CA GLN A 405 20.07 -7.11 18.54
C GLN A 405 20.63 -6.73 19.90
N THR A 406 21.46 -5.70 19.96
CA THR A 406 21.95 -5.16 21.24
C THR A 406 21.08 -4.00 21.69
N HIS A 407 20.97 -3.80 22.99
CA HIS A 407 20.28 -2.68 23.60
C HIS A 407 21.11 -2.13 24.76
N THR A 408 21.29 -0.81 24.75
CA THR A 408 21.96 -0.06 25.81
C THR A 408 21.05 1.10 26.21
N GLY A 409 20.54 1.10 27.43
CA GLY A 409 19.60 2.10 27.93
C GLY A 409 19.32 1.92 29.42
N ALA A 410 18.05 1.87 29.80
CA ALA A 410 17.59 1.51 31.15
C ALA A 410 18.12 0.14 31.56
N GLY A 411 18.04 -0.83 30.66
CA GLY A 411 18.70 -2.13 30.74
C GLY A 411 19.83 -2.25 29.71
N ASN A 412 20.72 -3.22 29.92
CA ASN A 412 21.74 -3.60 28.93
C ASN A 412 21.61 -5.09 28.63
N TYR A 413 21.35 -5.44 27.36
CA TYR A 413 21.20 -6.83 26.96
C TYR A 413 21.46 -7.03 25.46
N THR A 414 21.71 -8.28 25.08
CA THR A 414 21.85 -8.70 23.69
C THR A 414 20.91 -9.87 23.43
N ARG A 415 20.07 -9.76 22.39
CA ARG A 415 19.30 -10.86 21.84
C ARG A 415 20.10 -11.51 20.72
N THR A 416 20.47 -12.77 20.87
CA THR A 416 21.08 -13.56 19.79
C THR A 416 20.02 -14.45 19.16
N MET A 417 20.04 -14.55 17.84
CA MET A 417 19.15 -15.38 17.05
C MET A 417 19.97 -16.46 16.35
N ILE A 418 19.48 -17.70 16.38
CA ILE A 418 20.08 -18.82 15.64
C ILE A 418 19.21 -19.05 14.40
N THR A 419 19.84 -19.04 13.23
CA THR A 419 19.18 -19.30 11.94
C THR A 419 19.57 -20.69 11.44
N GLU A 420 18.59 -21.40 10.90
CA GLU A 420 18.76 -22.74 10.35
C GLU A 420 19.63 -22.70 9.06
N THR A 421 20.38 -23.76 8.80
CA THR A 421 21.43 -23.75 7.75
C THR A 421 20.89 -23.75 6.33
N THR A 422 19.66 -24.23 6.11
CA THR A 422 19.05 -24.45 4.80
C THR A 422 17.79 -23.61 4.53
N SER A 423 17.33 -22.82 5.51
CA SER A 423 16.10 -22.02 5.49
C SER A 423 16.29 -20.72 6.29
N ASN A 424 15.34 -19.80 6.22
CA ASN A 424 15.29 -18.56 7.00
C ASN A 424 14.54 -18.71 8.33
N ARG A 425 14.25 -19.96 8.72
CA ARG A 425 13.71 -20.28 10.05
C ARG A 425 14.74 -19.93 11.10
N SER A 426 14.30 -19.22 12.13
CA SER A 426 15.20 -18.75 13.17
C SER A 426 14.46 -18.43 14.45
N VAL A 427 15.09 -18.77 15.55
CA VAL A 427 14.58 -18.60 16.92
C VAL A 427 15.62 -17.90 17.77
N GLN A 428 15.19 -17.38 18.91
CA GLN A 428 16.12 -16.81 19.88
C GLN A 428 17.00 -17.90 20.50
N MET A 429 18.25 -17.56 20.77
CA MET A 429 19.15 -18.40 21.57
C MET A 429 18.59 -18.60 22.99
N ASN A 430 18.60 -19.84 23.50
CA ASN A 430 18.08 -20.13 24.84
C ASN A 430 19.10 -19.85 25.95
N ASP A 431 18.63 -19.83 27.20
CA ASP A 431 19.48 -19.61 28.39
C ASP A 431 20.52 -20.73 28.62
N GLY A 432 20.32 -21.89 27.98
CA GLY A 432 21.23 -23.04 28.01
C GLY A 432 22.38 -22.96 27.01
N GLY A 433 22.42 -21.92 26.15
CA GLY A 433 23.48 -21.74 25.16
C GLY A 433 22.97 -21.79 23.71
N ALA A 434 23.90 -21.90 22.77
CA ALA A 434 23.56 -21.94 21.35
C ALA A 434 22.96 -23.31 21.02
N GLN A 435 21.71 -23.32 20.55
CA GLN A 435 21.14 -24.50 19.92
C GLN A 435 21.88 -24.78 18.60
N ALA A 436 21.99 -26.05 18.21
CA ALA A 436 22.58 -26.38 16.92
C ALA A 436 21.62 -25.91 15.81
N SER A 437 22.17 -25.35 14.72
CA SER A 437 21.34 -24.73 13.67
C SER A 437 20.37 -25.70 13.00
N ASP A 438 20.67 -26.99 12.96
CA ASP A 438 19.80 -28.06 12.45
C ASP A 438 18.65 -28.41 13.42
N GLU A 439 18.83 -28.22 14.72
CA GLU A 439 17.77 -28.38 15.73
C GLU A 439 16.65 -27.34 15.59
N ILE A 440 16.92 -26.22 14.92
CA ILE A 440 15.97 -25.11 14.71
C ILE A 440 14.74 -25.57 13.91
N ASN A 441 14.89 -26.53 12.99
CA ASN A 441 13.75 -27.07 12.24
C ASN A 441 12.68 -27.69 13.14
N GLN A 442 13.06 -28.19 14.32
CA GLN A 442 12.12 -28.80 15.28
C GLN A 442 11.22 -27.76 15.96
N TRP A 443 11.55 -26.47 15.86
CA TRP A 443 10.74 -25.37 16.39
C TRP A 443 9.60 -24.95 15.45
N PHE A 444 9.63 -25.42 14.21
CA PHE A 444 8.63 -25.14 13.20
C PHE A 444 7.91 -26.43 12.79
N ASP A 445 6.70 -26.32 12.27
CA ASP A 445 6.10 -27.42 11.51
C ASP A 445 6.71 -27.50 10.11
N SER A 446 6.34 -28.52 9.33
CA SER A 446 6.88 -28.69 7.97
C SER A 446 6.45 -27.58 7.01
N ASN A 447 5.42 -26.79 7.33
CA ASN A 447 4.98 -25.62 6.57
C ASN A 447 5.59 -24.29 7.06
N GLY A 448 6.49 -24.33 8.05
CA GLY A 448 7.18 -23.14 8.51
C GLY A 448 6.40 -22.32 9.52
N ASN A 449 5.43 -22.90 10.22
CA ASN A 449 4.74 -22.24 11.32
C ASN A 449 5.47 -22.49 12.64
N LEU A 450 5.73 -21.44 13.42
CA LEU A 450 6.42 -21.55 14.70
C LEU A 450 5.54 -22.30 15.71
N LYS A 451 6.07 -23.38 16.30
CA LYS A 451 5.34 -24.24 17.26
C LYS A 451 5.49 -23.79 18.70
N GLN A 452 6.48 -22.94 18.99
CA GLN A 452 6.77 -22.48 20.34
C GLN A 452 7.13 -20.99 20.37
N LEU A 453 6.35 -20.21 21.11
CA LEU A 453 6.50 -18.74 21.15
C LEU A 453 7.71 -18.27 21.97
N GLN A 454 8.05 -18.97 23.06
CA GLN A 454 9.12 -18.59 23.99
C GLN A 454 9.83 -19.79 24.63
N ILE A 455 11.05 -19.53 25.09
CA ILE A 455 11.96 -20.50 25.69
C ILE A 455 11.81 -20.62 27.21
N SER A 456 11.23 -19.65 27.91
CA SER A 456 11.22 -19.65 29.39
C SER A 456 10.07 -20.46 30.01
N ALA A 457 10.42 -21.62 30.55
CA ALA A 457 9.90 -22.23 31.78
C ALA A 457 8.38 -22.58 31.91
N SER A 458 7.74 -23.09 30.85
CA SER A 458 6.59 -23.99 31.06
C SER A 458 6.64 -25.18 30.10
N SER A 459 6.38 -26.35 30.64
CA SER A 459 6.77 -27.70 30.22
C SER A 459 6.10 -28.28 28.96
N SER A 460 5.49 -27.46 28.10
CA SER A 460 4.96 -27.96 26.81
C SER A 460 5.79 -27.43 25.65
N SER A 461 6.63 -28.30 25.07
CA SER A 461 6.98 -28.15 23.66
C SER A 461 5.66 -28.12 22.88
N HIS A 462 5.52 -27.23 21.88
CA HIS A 462 4.30 -27.07 21.06
C HIS A 462 3.15 -26.28 21.71
N ASN A 463 3.38 -25.02 22.08
CA ASN A 463 2.33 -24.14 22.63
C ASN A 463 1.63 -23.24 21.59
N MET A 464 2.04 -23.29 20.31
CA MET A 464 1.34 -22.63 19.20
C MET A 464 0.76 -23.69 18.26
N ILE A 465 -0.56 -23.70 18.11
CA ILE A 465 -1.32 -24.70 17.34
C ILE A 465 -1.88 -24.02 16.09
N TRP A 466 -1.69 -24.64 14.92
CA TRP A 466 -2.02 -24.08 13.61
C TRP A 466 -3.03 -24.96 12.88
N ASP A 467 -3.95 -24.35 12.15
CA ASP A 467 -4.96 -25.05 11.35
C ASP A 467 -4.42 -25.52 9.98
N GLY A 468 -5.25 -26.24 9.22
CA GLY A 468 -4.91 -26.71 7.87
C GLY A 468 -4.60 -25.61 6.86
N ASN A 469 -5.06 -24.37 7.11
CA ASN A 469 -4.81 -23.21 6.26
C ASN A 469 -3.61 -22.37 6.74
N ASN A 470 -2.88 -22.83 7.76
CA ASN A 470 -1.77 -22.13 8.42
C ASN A 470 -2.21 -20.86 9.19
N ASN A 471 -3.47 -20.78 9.63
CA ASN A 471 -3.88 -19.78 10.62
C ASN A 471 -3.55 -20.26 12.03
N LEU A 472 -3.17 -19.34 12.92
CA LEU A 472 -2.91 -19.66 14.33
C LEU A 472 -4.24 -19.97 15.01
N GLN A 473 -4.48 -21.23 15.34
CA GLN A 473 -5.73 -21.70 15.95
C GLN A 473 -5.75 -21.49 17.46
N ALA A 474 -4.62 -21.74 18.14
CA ALA A 474 -4.51 -21.56 19.57
C ALA A 474 -3.08 -21.25 20.04
N VAL A 475 -2.99 -20.55 21.17
CA VAL A 475 -1.78 -20.42 21.97
C VAL A 475 -2.07 -20.94 23.38
N VAL A 476 -1.35 -21.97 23.81
CA VAL A 476 -1.39 -22.45 25.20
C VAL A 476 -0.52 -21.54 26.04
N LEU A 477 -1.17 -20.81 26.95
CA LEU A 477 -0.55 -19.84 27.86
C LEU A 477 0.05 -20.56 29.09
N LEU A 478 -0.68 -21.54 29.62
CA LEU A 478 -0.22 -22.41 30.71
C LEU A 478 -0.80 -23.82 30.55
N CYS A 479 0.07 -24.79 30.32
CA CYS A 479 -0.30 -26.20 30.16
C CYS A 479 -0.49 -26.87 31.54
N ARG A 480 -1.69 -27.40 31.79
CA ARG A 480 -2.04 -28.25 32.95
C ARG A 480 -2.43 -29.67 32.52
N SER A 481 -2.86 -29.84 31.27
CA SER A 481 -3.15 -31.14 30.66
C SER A 481 -2.58 -31.18 29.24
N ALA A 482 -1.87 -32.28 28.92
CA ALA A 482 -1.32 -32.51 27.60
C ALA A 482 -2.37 -33.03 26.59
N THR A 483 -3.51 -33.57 27.08
CA THR A 483 -4.53 -34.24 26.26
C THR A 483 -5.85 -33.49 26.23
N ASP A 484 -6.10 -32.60 27.20
CA ASP A 484 -7.33 -31.84 27.31
C ASP A 484 -7.03 -30.34 27.30
N MET A 485 -7.13 -29.72 26.12
CA MET A 485 -6.91 -28.30 25.93
C MET A 485 -7.91 -27.45 26.74
N ALA A 486 -9.08 -28.00 27.10
CA ALA A 486 -10.05 -27.32 27.94
C ALA A 486 -9.47 -26.97 29.33
N GLN A 487 -8.53 -27.76 29.85
CA GLN A 487 -7.91 -27.59 31.17
C GLN A 487 -6.70 -26.64 31.18
N ASN A 488 -6.33 -26.08 30.04
CA ASN A 488 -5.19 -25.20 29.90
C ASN A 488 -5.63 -23.74 29.91
N ASP A 489 -4.77 -22.85 30.43
CA ASP A 489 -4.93 -21.44 30.09
C ASP A 489 -4.55 -21.29 28.63
N ARG A 490 -5.44 -20.70 27.84
CA ARG A 490 -5.28 -20.65 26.39
C ARG A 490 -5.91 -19.42 25.80
N GLU A 491 -5.42 -19.07 24.62
CA GLU A 491 -6.09 -18.15 23.70
C GLU A 491 -6.39 -18.90 22.40
N ILE A 492 -7.63 -18.88 21.94
CA ILE A 492 -8.08 -19.53 20.70
C ILE A 492 -8.57 -18.49 19.70
N TYR A 493 -8.54 -18.84 18.41
CA TYR A 493 -8.94 -17.95 17.33
C TYR A 493 -9.74 -18.69 16.27
N GLN A 494 -10.78 -18.03 15.72
CA GLN A 494 -11.53 -18.52 14.56
C GLN A 494 -11.45 -17.52 13.41
N TYR A 495 -11.45 -18.04 12.19
CA TYR A 495 -11.23 -17.28 10.97
C TYR A 495 -12.35 -17.52 9.95
N SER A 496 -12.77 -16.44 9.28
CA SER A 496 -13.55 -16.53 8.03
C SER A 496 -12.68 -15.99 6.90
N GLY A 497 -12.46 -16.81 5.85
CA GLY A 497 -11.57 -16.44 4.75
C GLY A 497 -10.15 -16.02 5.19
N ASN A 498 -9.58 -16.72 6.19
CA ASN A 498 -8.29 -16.41 6.83
C ASN A 498 -8.22 -15.04 7.54
N ARG A 499 -9.37 -14.44 7.87
CA ARG A 499 -9.46 -13.25 8.72
C ARG A 499 -10.09 -13.59 10.05
N ARG A 500 -9.45 -13.18 11.15
CA ARG A 500 -9.89 -13.44 12.51
C ARG A 500 -11.24 -12.78 12.74
N VAL A 501 -12.21 -13.57 13.16
CA VAL A 501 -13.56 -13.12 13.50
C VAL A 501 -13.94 -13.45 14.94
N ARG A 502 -13.16 -14.31 15.61
CA ARG A 502 -13.28 -14.57 17.06
C ARG A 502 -11.90 -14.73 17.68
N LYS A 503 -11.74 -14.19 18.89
CA LYS A 503 -10.63 -14.47 19.82
C LYS A 503 -11.25 -14.79 21.17
N GLN A 504 -10.77 -15.82 21.85
CA GLN A 504 -11.23 -16.15 23.21
C GLN A 504 -10.05 -16.55 24.08
N THR A 505 -9.90 -15.90 25.22
CA THR A 505 -8.89 -16.20 26.23
C THR A 505 -9.58 -16.83 27.43
N ARG A 506 -9.09 -17.98 27.88
CA ARG A 506 -9.64 -18.72 29.04
C ARG A 506 -8.53 -18.96 30.06
N THR A 507 -8.75 -18.55 31.30
CA THR A 507 -7.74 -18.62 32.37
C THR A 507 -8.35 -19.15 33.67
N LEU A 508 -7.63 -20.03 34.36
CA LEU A 508 -8.04 -20.55 35.67
C LEU A 508 -7.72 -19.53 36.77
N THR A 509 -8.75 -18.86 37.27
CA THR A 509 -8.60 -17.80 38.28
C THR A 509 -8.68 -18.30 39.72
N ASN A 510 -9.41 -19.40 39.98
CA ASN A 510 -9.38 -20.07 41.28
C ASN A 510 -9.43 -21.59 41.11
N ALA A 511 -8.28 -22.24 41.37
CA ALA A 511 -8.13 -23.69 41.22
C ALA A 511 -9.01 -24.49 42.19
N SER A 512 -9.24 -24.02 43.42
CA SER A 512 -10.03 -24.77 44.41
C SER A 512 -11.52 -24.81 44.07
N GLN A 513 -12.01 -23.77 43.41
CA GLN A 513 -13.41 -23.66 42.97
C GLN A 513 -13.61 -24.04 41.49
N GLN A 514 -12.53 -24.41 40.79
CA GLN A 514 -12.54 -24.59 39.33
C GLN A 514 -13.17 -23.39 38.62
N LEU A 515 -12.84 -22.18 39.08
CA LEU A 515 -13.38 -20.93 38.56
C LEU A 515 -12.50 -20.42 37.42
N TRP A 516 -13.07 -20.44 36.22
CA TRP A 516 -12.43 -19.95 35.01
C TRP A 516 -12.96 -18.58 34.66
N THR A 517 -12.08 -17.67 34.23
CA THR A 517 -12.49 -16.43 33.56
C THR A 517 -12.27 -16.59 32.07
N VAL A 518 -13.28 -16.20 31.29
CA VAL A 518 -13.26 -16.23 29.83
C VAL A 518 -13.51 -14.83 29.30
N ASP A 519 -12.60 -14.35 28.47
CA ASP A 519 -12.72 -13.10 27.73
C ASP A 519 -12.81 -13.41 26.24
N GLU A 520 -13.92 -13.03 25.62
CA GLU A 520 -14.18 -13.23 24.20
C GLU A 520 -14.29 -11.90 23.46
N VAL A 521 -13.74 -11.88 22.25
CA VAL A 521 -13.92 -10.82 21.28
C VAL A 521 -14.48 -11.42 20.00
N ARG A 522 -15.68 -10.98 19.61
CA ARG A 522 -16.25 -11.23 18.28
C ARG A 522 -16.04 -9.99 17.42
N TYR A 523 -15.32 -10.14 16.30
CA TYR A 523 -15.03 -9.06 15.37
C TYR A 523 -16.10 -9.02 14.28
N LEU A 524 -16.91 -7.97 14.31
CA LEU A 524 -18.03 -7.73 13.41
C LEU A 524 -17.79 -6.42 12.63
N PRO A 525 -18.47 -6.19 11.49
CA PRO A 525 -18.29 -4.97 10.72
C PRO A 525 -18.57 -3.69 11.53
N GLY A 526 -17.52 -2.95 11.87
CA GLY A 526 -17.60 -1.69 12.65
C GLY A 526 -17.70 -1.87 14.17
N LEU A 527 -17.71 -3.11 14.66
CA LEU A 527 -17.96 -3.44 16.06
C LEU A 527 -17.06 -4.59 16.53
N GLU A 528 -16.44 -4.42 17.68
CA GLU A 528 -15.93 -5.54 18.47
C GLU A 528 -16.87 -5.77 19.66
N LEU A 529 -17.52 -6.93 19.69
CA LEU A 529 -18.30 -7.35 20.84
C LEU A 529 -17.38 -8.08 21.81
N ARG A 530 -17.15 -7.46 22.98
CA ARG A 530 -16.24 -7.96 24.02
C ARG A 530 -17.07 -8.44 25.21
N GLN A 531 -16.97 -9.72 25.54
CA GLN A 531 -17.71 -10.33 26.63
C GLN A 531 -16.73 -10.97 27.61
N SER A 532 -16.95 -10.76 28.90
CA SER A 532 -16.19 -11.43 29.96
C SER A 532 -17.17 -12.16 30.87
N TRP A 533 -16.90 -13.43 31.16
CA TRP A 533 -17.71 -14.24 32.08
C TRP A 533 -16.85 -15.19 32.90
N GLN A 534 -17.43 -15.66 34.00
CA GLN A 534 -16.88 -16.73 34.82
C GLN A 534 -17.61 -18.04 34.56
N GLU A 535 -16.86 -19.13 34.48
CA GLU A 535 -17.39 -20.49 34.41
C GLU A 535 -17.02 -21.25 35.68
N SER A 536 -18.00 -21.90 36.29
CA SER A 536 -17.83 -22.72 37.48
C SER A 536 -18.75 -23.94 37.43
N VAL A 537 -18.58 -24.88 38.37
CA VAL A 537 -19.50 -26.02 38.53
C VAL A 537 -20.95 -25.57 38.80
N GLY A 538 -21.13 -24.36 39.37
CA GLY A 538 -22.45 -23.78 39.65
C GLY A 538 -23.10 -23.03 38.48
N GLY A 539 -22.45 -22.97 37.31
CA GLY A 539 -22.92 -22.26 36.12
C GLY A 539 -22.05 -21.06 35.73
N ASN A 540 -22.48 -20.37 34.68
CA ASN A 540 -21.77 -19.22 34.10
C ASN A 540 -22.31 -17.90 34.66
N ASN A 541 -21.42 -16.96 34.98
CA ASN A 541 -21.75 -15.64 35.46
C ASN A 541 -21.13 -14.57 34.55
N VAL A 542 -21.94 -13.78 33.85
CA VAL A 542 -21.44 -12.72 32.96
C VAL A 542 -20.92 -11.55 33.81
N ILE A 543 -19.66 -11.19 33.61
CA ILE A 543 -18.98 -10.09 34.29
C ILE A 543 -19.24 -8.77 33.56
N SER A 544 -19.04 -8.75 32.24
CA SER A 544 -19.25 -7.55 31.44
C SER A 544 -19.56 -7.85 29.97
N VAL A 545 -20.32 -6.94 29.36
CA VAL A 545 -20.58 -6.90 27.92
C VAL A 545 -20.26 -5.48 27.44
N LEU A 546 -19.26 -5.39 26.57
CA LEU A 546 -18.69 -4.15 26.05
C LEU A 546 -18.74 -4.14 24.53
N HIS A 547 -19.43 -3.17 23.96
CA HIS A 547 -19.40 -2.83 22.55
C HIS A 547 -18.25 -1.85 22.32
N THR A 548 -17.24 -2.28 21.57
CA THR A 548 -16.17 -1.39 21.13
C THR A 548 -16.37 -1.03 19.67
N LEU A 549 -16.87 0.18 19.42
CA LEU A 549 -17.04 0.67 18.07
C LEU A 549 -15.71 1.18 17.54
N THR A 550 -15.37 0.81 16.31
CA THR A 550 -14.10 1.20 15.69
C THR A 550 -14.34 2.09 14.48
N GLY A 551 -13.47 3.09 14.31
CA GLY A 551 -13.49 4.00 13.18
C GLY A 551 -12.10 4.55 12.88
N GLN A 552 -11.90 4.99 11.64
CA GLN A 552 -10.72 5.73 11.25
C GLN A 552 -11.18 7.04 10.59
N ILE A 553 -10.55 8.13 11.00
CA ILE A 553 -10.82 9.48 10.52
C ILE A 553 -9.50 10.04 10.01
N GLY A 554 -9.39 10.20 8.67
CA GLY A 554 -8.13 10.57 8.05
C GLY A 554 -7.02 9.61 8.51
N ARG A 555 -6.10 10.09 9.34
CA ARG A 555 -5.02 9.27 9.91
C ARG A 555 -5.18 8.95 11.40
N ALA A 556 -6.14 9.56 12.10
CA ALA A 556 -6.48 9.24 13.48
C ALA A 556 -7.39 8.02 13.59
N GLY A 557 -7.13 7.19 14.61
CA GLY A 557 -8.02 6.11 15.01
C GLY A 557 -9.06 6.59 16.03
N ILE A 558 -10.27 6.04 16.01
CA ILE A 558 -11.29 6.30 17.02
C ILE A 558 -11.85 5.00 17.55
N ARG A 559 -11.96 4.91 18.87
CA ARG A 559 -12.68 3.84 19.56
C ARG A 559 -13.69 4.43 20.52
N ILE A 560 -14.83 3.77 20.65
CA ILE A 560 -15.88 4.12 21.61
C ILE A 560 -16.13 2.89 22.48
N LEU A 561 -16.04 3.07 23.79
CA LEU A 561 -16.32 2.01 24.76
C LEU A 561 -17.74 2.19 25.29
N HIS A 562 -18.66 1.34 24.84
CA HIS A 562 -20.06 1.32 25.28
C HIS A 562 -20.34 0.03 26.04
N TRP A 563 -20.51 0.11 27.36
CA TRP A 563 -20.90 -1.03 28.18
C TRP A 563 -22.42 -1.19 28.17
N GLU A 564 -22.87 -2.38 27.80
CA GLU A 564 -24.23 -2.84 28.06
C GLU A 564 -24.36 -3.30 29.53
N SER A 565 -23.32 -3.97 30.06
CA SER A 565 -23.26 -4.41 31.45
C SER A 565 -21.82 -4.49 31.97
N GLY A 566 -21.65 -4.47 33.30
CA GLY A 566 -20.34 -4.64 33.94
C GLY A 566 -19.38 -3.46 33.80
N LYS A 567 -19.91 -2.25 33.57
CA LYS A 567 -19.11 -1.02 33.45
C LYS A 567 -18.32 -0.76 34.74
N PRO A 568 -16.99 -0.52 34.67
CA PRO A 568 -16.24 -0.08 35.83
C PRO A 568 -16.75 1.26 36.39
N ASN A 569 -16.68 1.45 37.71
CA ASN A 569 -17.20 2.65 38.37
C ASN A 569 -16.43 3.93 37.99
N SER A 570 -15.14 3.84 37.72
CA SER A 570 -14.25 4.99 37.44
C SER A 570 -14.15 5.36 35.97
N ILE A 571 -14.92 4.72 35.09
CA ILE A 571 -14.99 5.04 33.66
C ILE A 571 -16.44 5.37 33.30
N ASP A 572 -16.65 6.51 32.67
CA ASP A 572 -17.96 6.88 32.15
C ASP A 572 -18.34 5.97 30.97
N ASN A 573 -19.65 5.70 30.82
CA ASN A 573 -20.10 4.94 29.67
C ASN A 573 -19.89 5.77 28.39
N ASN A 574 -19.89 5.11 27.22
CA ASN A 574 -19.72 5.75 25.92
C ASN A 574 -18.39 6.50 25.78
N GLN A 575 -17.35 6.08 26.52
CA GLN A 575 -16.05 6.75 26.51
C GLN A 575 -15.45 6.75 25.10
N LEU A 576 -15.21 7.95 24.57
CA LEU A 576 -14.51 8.17 23.32
C LEU A 576 -12.99 8.20 23.54
N ARG A 577 -12.26 7.55 22.63
CA ARG A 577 -10.80 7.48 22.64
C ARG A 577 -10.26 7.77 21.24
N TRP A 578 -9.68 8.95 21.06
CA TRP A 578 -9.01 9.34 19.81
C TRP A 578 -7.52 8.97 19.88
N SER A 579 -7.06 8.23 18.89
CA SER A 579 -5.64 7.89 18.74
C SER A 579 -4.95 8.85 17.79
N LEU A 580 -3.88 9.50 18.26
CA LEU A 580 -2.94 10.22 17.41
C LEU A 580 -1.81 9.26 16.99
N CYS A 581 -1.63 9.09 15.68
CA CYS A 581 -0.73 8.08 15.12
C CYS A 581 0.50 8.70 14.45
N ASP A 582 1.61 7.95 14.42
CA ASP A 582 2.84 8.34 13.71
C ASP A 582 2.76 8.07 12.19
N ASN A 583 3.90 8.09 11.49
CA ASN A 583 3.95 7.92 10.04
C ASN A 583 3.50 6.54 9.56
N ILE A 584 3.75 5.50 10.33
CA ILE A 584 3.38 4.11 10.02
C ILE A 584 2.04 3.69 10.66
N GLY A 585 1.38 4.60 11.37
CA GLY A 585 0.07 4.36 11.98
C GLY A 585 0.12 3.87 13.43
N SER A 586 1.28 3.93 14.11
CA SER A 586 1.38 3.52 15.52
C SER A 586 0.72 4.55 16.44
N ALA A 587 -0.20 4.08 17.29
CA ALA A 587 -1.01 4.92 18.18
C ALA A 587 -0.17 5.49 19.34
N SER A 588 0.33 6.71 19.18
CA SER A 588 1.27 7.35 20.10
C SER A 588 0.59 8.00 21.31
N LEU A 589 -0.59 8.60 21.11
CA LEU A 589 -1.39 9.22 22.18
C LEU A 589 -2.84 8.75 22.07
N GLU A 590 -3.50 8.54 23.21
CA GLU A 590 -4.95 8.46 23.28
C GLU A 590 -5.51 9.67 24.03
N LEU A 591 -6.54 10.29 23.46
CA LEU A 591 -7.22 11.46 24.01
C LEU A 591 -8.70 11.16 24.27
N ASP A 592 -9.28 11.77 25.30
CA ASP A 592 -10.71 11.67 25.61
C ASP A 592 -11.56 12.72 24.86
N ALA A 593 -12.84 12.80 25.24
CA ALA A 593 -13.84 13.72 24.67
C ALA A 593 -13.54 15.20 24.90
N ASP A 594 -12.72 15.52 25.91
CA ASP A 594 -12.30 16.88 26.23
C ASP A 594 -10.89 17.19 25.69
N GLY A 595 -10.33 16.26 24.89
CA GLY A 595 -8.97 16.38 24.37
C GLY A 595 -7.88 16.26 25.44
N GLN A 596 -8.19 15.66 26.60
CA GLN A 596 -7.21 15.36 27.64
C GLN A 596 -6.53 14.02 27.36
N GLN A 597 -5.27 13.91 27.77
CA GLN A 597 -4.48 12.71 27.53
C GLN A 597 -4.93 11.55 28.43
N ILE A 598 -5.34 10.44 27.83
CA ILE A 598 -5.59 9.17 28.51
C ILE A 598 -4.30 8.37 28.64
N SER A 599 -3.58 8.19 27.52
CA SER A 599 -2.36 7.39 27.47
C SER A 599 -1.32 7.95 26.49
N ARG A 600 -0.06 7.61 26.73
CA ARG A 600 1.09 7.85 25.84
C ARG A 600 1.86 6.56 25.66
N GLU A 601 2.20 6.27 24.42
CA GLU A 601 3.00 5.12 24.04
C GLU A 601 4.04 5.50 22.99
N GLU A 602 5.26 5.02 23.15
CA GLU A 602 6.29 5.09 22.12
C GLU A 602 6.89 3.71 21.91
N TYR A 603 7.33 3.45 20.69
CA TYR A 603 7.79 2.13 20.26
C TYR A 603 9.28 2.14 19.97
N TYR A 604 9.95 1.04 20.28
CA TYR A 604 11.18 0.66 19.59
C TYR A 604 10.86 0.43 18.10
N PRO A 605 11.85 0.52 17.19
CA PRO A 605 11.58 0.46 15.75
C PRO A 605 10.77 -0.75 15.29
N PHE A 606 11.01 -1.92 15.86
CA PHE A 606 10.30 -3.17 15.52
C PHE A 606 9.02 -3.42 16.34
N GLY A 607 8.47 -2.41 17.02
CA GLY A 607 7.12 -2.45 17.60
C GLY A 607 7.00 -2.90 19.05
N GLY A 608 8.12 -3.18 19.73
CA GLY A 608 8.12 -3.31 21.19
C GLY A 608 7.85 -1.95 21.85
N THR A 609 7.18 -1.92 22.98
CA THR A 609 6.85 -0.66 23.69
C THR A 609 8.06 -0.16 24.49
N ALA A 610 8.54 1.04 24.16
CA ALA A 610 9.65 1.72 24.84
C ALA A 610 9.15 2.67 25.95
N VAL A 611 8.10 3.45 25.66
CA VAL A 611 7.43 4.33 26.62
C VAL A 611 6.00 3.83 26.80
N TRP A 612 5.56 3.69 28.05
CA TRP A 612 4.15 3.42 28.38
C TRP A 612 3.74 4.21 29.61
N ALA A 613 2.76 5.10 29.45
CA ALA A 613 2.22 5.93 30.51
C ALA A 613 0.70 6.13 30.31
N ALA A 614 -0.04 6.20 31.41
CA ALA A 614 -1.48 6.40 31.38
C ALA A 614 -1.96 7.18 32.61
N ARG A 615 -3.12 7.83 32.51
CA ARG A 615 -3.68 8.59 33.65
C ARG A 615 -4.12 7.67 34.79
N ASN A 616 -4.50 6.42 34.50
CA ASN A 616 -4.63 5.32 35.45
C ASN A 616 -4.48 3.97 34.75
N GLU A 617 -4.28 2.89 35.52
CA GLU A 617 -4.07 1.54 35.01
C GLU A 617 -5.31 0.93 34.34
N LEU A 618 -6.50 1.22 34.87
CA LEU A 618 -7.74 0.66 34.37
C LEU A 618 -8.02 1.12 32.92
N GLU A 619 -7.92 2.42 32.63
CA GLU A 619 -8.09 2.91 31.27
C GLU A 619 -6.95 2.52 30.34
N ALA A 620 -5.77 2.23 30.88
CA ALA A 620 -4.65 1.69 30.12
C ALA A 620 -4.96 0.28 29.57
N SER A 621 -5.74 -0.51 30.32
CA SER A 621 -6.11 -1.89 29.96
C SER A 621 -7.01 -1.99 28.72
N TYR A 622 -7.76 -0.93 28.40
CA TYR A 622 -8.64 -0.89 27.23
C TYR A 622 -7.93 -0.47 25.92
N LYS A 623 -6.63 -0.13 25.97
CA LYS A 623 -5.83 0.14 24.77
C LYS A 623 -5.31 -1.16 24.16
N VAL A 624 -5.92 -1.58 23.05
CA VAL A 624 -5.52 -2.81 22.31
C VAL A 624 -4.83 -2.52 20.97
N ILE A 625 -5.20 -1.42 20.28
CA ILE A 625 -4.56 -0.99 19.03
C ILE A 625 -3.31 -0.17 19.37
N ARG A 626 -2.16 -0.58 18.86
CA ARG A 626 -0.85 -0.03 19.25
C ARG A 626 0.04 0.22 18.02
N TYR A 627 1.11 -0.55 17.86
CA TYR A 627 2.09 -0.42 16.79
C TYR A 627 1.47 -0.66 15.40
N SER A 628 1.78 0.19 14.43
CA SER A 628 1.30 0.11 13.03
C SER A 628 -0.23 -0.02 12.89
N GLY A 629 -1.00 0.48 13.86
CA GLY A 629 -2.46 0.39 13.87
C GLY A 629 -3.00 -1.03 14.08
N LYS A 630 -2.20 -1.94 14.63
CA LYS A 630 -2.56 -3.35 14.85
C LYS A 630 -2.91 -3.67 16.30
N GLU A 631 -3.79 -4.64 16.47
CA GLU A 631 -4.13 -5.18 17.79
C GLU A 631 -2.96 -5.99 18.34
N ARG A 632 -2.60 -5.71 19.59
CA ARG A 632 -1.66 -6.51 20.36
C ARG A 632 -2.43 -7.43 21.29
N ASP A 633 -2.28 -8.73 21.10
CA ASP A 633 -2.98 -9.75 21.88
C ASP A 633 -2.34 -9.97 23.27
N GLY A 634 -3.02 -10.73 24.14
CA GLY A 634 -2.52 -11.09 25.47
C GLY A 634 -1.21 -11.90 25.41
N THR A 635 -1.01 -12.63 24.31
CA THR A 635 0.22 -13.35 23.97
C THR A 635 1.42 -12.43 23.68
N GLY A 636 1.19 -11.12 23.50
CA GLY A 636 2.17 -10.14 23.05
C GLY A 636 2.32 -10.03 21.53
N LEU A 637 1.76 -10.97 20.78
CA LEU A 637 1.77 -10.94 19.32
C LEU A 637 0.91 -9.80 18.78
N TYR A 638 1.32 -9.23 17.65
CA TYR A 638 0.47 -8.35 16.87
C TYR A 638 -0.25 -9.13 15.79
N TYR A 639 -1.57 -8.98 15.70
CA TYR A 639 -2.38 -9.57 14.64
C TYR A 639 -2.47 -8.60 13.44
N TYR A 640 -1.94 -9.00 12.28
CA TYR A 640 -1.90 -8.16 11.09
C TYR A 640 -3.00 -8.46 10.07
N GLY A 641 -3.69 -9.60 10.20
CA GLY A 641 -4.61 -10.11 9.18
C GLY A 641 -4.28 -11.57 8.86
N TYR A 642 -3.35 -11.79 7.94
CA TYR A 642 -2.94 -13.14 7.55
C TYR A 642 -1.84 -13.75 8.43
N ARG A 643 -1.14 -12.92 9.22
CA ARG A 643 -0.03 -13.38 10.09
C ARG A 643 -0.02 -12.72 11.45
N TYR A 644 0.65 -13.39 12.38
CA TYR A 644 1.02 -12.86 13.68
C TYR A 644 2.49 -12.43 13.68
N TYR A 645 2.76 -11.28 14.27
CA TYR A 645 4.08 -10.67 14.35
C TYR A 645 4.60 -10.68 15.79
N ALA A 646 5.84 -11.13 15.98
CA ALA A 646 6.51 -11.14 17.27
C ALA A 646 7.51 -9.96 17.35
N PRO A 647 7.13 -8.81 17.96
CA PRO A 647 7.96 -7.60 17.95
C PRO A 647 9.31 -7.78 18.65
N TRP A 648 9.39 -8.66 19.66
CA TRP A 648 10.65 -8.96 20.35
C TRP A 648 11.60 -9.82 19.50
N LEU A 649 11.10 -10.55 18.49
CA LEU A 649 11.92 -11.33 17.57
C LEU A 649 12.22 -10.60 16.25
N CYS A 650 11.63 -9.40 16.06
CA CYS A 650 11.72 -8.61 14.82
C CYS A 650 11.27 -9.40 13.57
N ARG A 651 10.34 -10.35 13.69
CA ARG A 651 9.93 -11.24 12.59
C ARG A 651 8.51 -11.80 12.72
N TRP A 652 8.01 -12.33 11.61
CA TRP A 652 6.75 -13.07 11.55
C TRP A 652 6.85 -14.45 12.21
N THR A 653 5.76 -14.94 12.81
CA THR A 653 5.73 -16.28 13.44
C THR A 653 5.41 -17.42 12.47
N ALA A 654 5.04 -17.10 11.24
CA ALA A 654 4.76 -18.05 10.17
C ALA A 654 5.31 -17.53 8.84
N ALA A 655 5.60 -18.46 7.93
CA ALA A 655 6.01 -18.12 6.57
C ALA A 655 4.91 -17.32 5.86
N ASP A 656 5.31 -16.40 4.99
CA ASP A 656 4.39 -15.54 4.24
C ASP A 656 3.37 -16.34 3.41
N PRO A 657 2.06 -16.21 3.67
CA PRO A 657 1.04 -16.85 2.83
C PRO A 657 0.95 -16.20 1.44
N GLY A 658 1.45 -14.98 1.29
CA GLY A 658 1.71 -14.32 0.01
C GLY A 658 2.91 -14.91 -0.75
N ARG A 659 3.67 -15.82 -0.14
CA ARG A 659 4.86 -16.48 -0.70
C ARG A 659 5.97 -15.46 -1.02
N GLU A 660 6.68 -15.60 -2.13
CA GLU A 660 7.87 -14.80 -2.44
C GLU A 660 7.58 -13.37 -2.93
N ILE A 661 6.38 -12.83 -2.69
CA ILE A 661 5.98 -11.48 -3.13
C ILE A 661 6.86 -10.36 -2.56
N ASP A 662 7.44 -10.55 -1.37
CA ASP A 662 8.41 -9.63 -0.76
C ASP A 662 9.85 -10.20 -0.68
N GLY A 663 10.13 -11.21 -1.50
CA GLY A 663 11.44 -11.85 -1.62
C GLY A 663 11.50 -13.27 -1.03
N LEU A 664 12.69 -13.86 -1.04
CA LEU A 664 12.91 -15.28 -0.69
C LEU A 664 12.92 -15.55 0.83
N ASN A 665 13.01 -14.52 1.66
CA ASN A 665 12.92 -14.67 3.12
C ASN A 665 11.48 -14.45 3.57
N LEU A 666 10.77 -15.55 3.84
CA LEU A 666 9.33 -15.51 4.13
C LEU A 666 8.98 -15.05 5.56
N TYR A 667 9.98 -14.76 6.39
CA TYR A 667 9.81 -14.32 7.79
C TYR A 667 10.22 -12.86 8.01
N ARG A 668 10.78 -12.20 6.99
CA ARG A 668 11.35 -10.86 7.11
C ARG A 668 10.25 -9.82 7.34
N MET A 669 10.40 -9.01 8.38
CA MET A 669 9.46 -7.95 8.71
C MET A 669 9.79 -6.69 7.90
N VAL A 670 8.90 -6.30 6.98
CA VAL A 670 8.96 -5.06 6.17
C VAL A 670 10.36 -4.69 5.68
N ARG A 671 11.06 -5.66 5.08
CA ARG A 671 12.42 -5.50 4.53
C ARG A 671 13.47 -5.01 5.54
N ASN A 672 13.25 -5.25 6.84
CA ASN A 672 14.08 -4.75 7.94
C ASN A 672 14.13 -3.21 8.00
N ASN A 673 13.11 -2.51 7.48
CA ASN A 673 12.97 -1.05 7.54
C ASN A 673 11.60 -0.63 8.13
N PRO A 674 11.38 -0.90 9.43
CA PRO A 674 10.07 -0.72 10.07
C PRO A 674 9.68 0.73 10.35
N LEU A 675 10.60 1.68 10.15
CA LEU A 675 10.36 3.10 10.36
C LEU A 675 9.79 3.79 9.11
N THR A 676 10.05 3.19 7.94
CA THR A 676 9.66 3.75 6.63
C THR A 676 8.50 2.97 6.01
N LEU A 677 8.44 1.66 6.29
CA LEU A 677 7.49 0.73 5.68
C LEU A 677 6.52 0.18 6.74
N SER A 678 5.29 -0.12 6.32
CA SER A 678 4.25 -0.74 7.13
C SER A 678 3.63 -1.92 6.37
N ASP A 679 3.27 -2.99 7.05
CA ASP A 679 2.47 -4.07 6.43
C ASP A 679 1.00 -3.92 6.82
N ALA A 680 0.13 -3.81 5.83
CA ALA A 680 -1.30 -3.59 6.07
C ALA A 680 -2.04 -4.88 6.44
N GLU A 681 -1.59 -6.04 5.98
CA GLU A 681 -2.37 -7.29 6.11
C GLU A 681 -1.51 -8.48 6.58
N GLY A 682 -0.19 -8.28 6.75
CA GLY A 682 0.76 -9.35 7.00
C GLY A 682 1.11 -10.13 5.74
N LEU A 683 1.23 -9.46 4.58
CA LEU A 683 1.54 -10.07 3.28
C LEU A 683 2.68 -9.34 2.57
N ALA A 684 2.49 -8.07 2.26
CA ALA A 684 3.48 -7.28 1.55
C ALA A 684 3.62 -5.89 2.17
N PRO A 685 4.85 -5.36 2.27
CA PRO A 685 5.07 -4.01 2.77
C PRO A 685 4.46 -2.96 1.84
N THR A 686 3.90 -1.94 2.45
CA THR A 686 3.45 -0.70 1.83
C THR A 686 4.34 0.44 2.33
N ALA A 687 4.62 1.42 1.48
CA ALA A 687 5.35 2.61 1.91
C ALA A 687 4.46 3.46 2.84
N SER A 688 5.01 3.94 3.95
CA SER A 688 4.28 4.84 4.86
C SER A 688 3.88 6.13 4.14
N GLY A 689 2.61 6.52 4.26
CA GLY A 689 2.07 7.68 3.55
C GLY A 689 1.95 7.53 2.02
N GLY A 690 2.19 6.32 1.50
CA GLY A 690 1.82 5.98 0.13
C GLY A 690 0.31 6.02 0.03
N ALA A 691 -0.22 7.03 -0.67
CA ALA A 691 -1.57 6.95 -1.20
C ALA A 691 -1.77 5.56 -1.80
N GLU A 692 -2.93 4.94 -1.59
CA GLU A 692 -3.41 3.94 -2.54
C GLU A 692 -3.07 4.49 -3.92
N LYS A 693 -2.20 3.79 -4.66
CA LYS A 693 -1.98 4.11 -6.06
C LYS A 693 -3.39 4.20 -6.62
N PRO A 694 -3.81 5.35 -7.20
CA PRO A 694 -5.19 5.49 -7.65
C PRO A 694 -5.40 4.39 -8.68
N LYS A 695 -6.06 3.31 -8.26
CA LYS A 695 -6.61 2.34 -9.18
C LYS A 695 -7.66 3.15 -9.93
N LEU A 696 -7.45 3.31 -11.23
CA LEU A 696 -8.53 3.75 -12.10
C LEU A 696 -9.69 2.81 -11.77
N SER A 697 -10.81 3.37 -11.33
CA SER A 697 -12.06 2.60 -11.22
C SER A 697 -12.28 1.88 -12.55
N ASP A 698 -12.95 0.73 -12.56
CA ASP A 698 -13.24 0.01 -13.81
C ASP A 698 -13.89 0.93 -14.86
N LYS A 699 -14.65 1.93 -14.42
CA LYS A 699 -15.23 2.98 -15.27
C LYS A 699 -14.20 3.95 -15.85
N GLN A 700 -13.16 4.30 -15.11
CA GLN A 700 -12.03 5.09 -15.60
C GLN A 700 -11.14 4.26 -16.53
N SER A 701 -10.83 3.00 -16.18
CA SER A 701 -10.11 2.07 -17.06
C SER A 701 -10.88 1.88 -18.37
N GLN A 702 -12.19 1.60 -18.31
CA GLN A 702 -13.05 1.47 -19.50
C GLN A 702 -13.15 2.76 -20.32
N LYS A 703 -13.24 3.94 -19.68
CA LYS A 703 -13.24 5.23 -20.41
C LYS A 703 -11.93 5.45 -21.12
N VAL A 704 -10.84 5.16 -20.44
CA VAL A 704 -9.49 5.29 -20.96
C VAL A 704 -9.29 4.28 -22.10
N ASP A 705 -9.61 3.01 -21.92
CA ASP A 705 -9.61 1.94 -22.92
C ASP A 705 -10.51 2.27 -24.13
N ALA A 706 -11.68 2.89 -23.91
CA ALA A 706 -12.56 3.33 -24.99
C ALA A 706 -11.96 4.48 -25.80
N VAL A 707 -11.22 5.39 -25.16
CA VAL A 707 -10.47 6.45 -25.85
C VAL A 707 -9.27 5.84 -26.60
N TYR A 708 -8.56 4.87 -26.01
CA TYR A 708 -7.47 4.12 -26.66
C TYR A 708 -7.94 3.35 -27.89
N LYS A 709 -9.04 2.61 -27.77
CA LYS A 709 -9.66 1.90 -28.91
C LYS A 709 -10.07 2.87 -30.01
N LYS A 710 -10.46 4.09 -29.66
CA LYS A 710 -10.76 5.16 -30.64
C LYS A 710 -9.49 5.77 -31.25
N MET A 711 -8.38 5.90 -30.51
CA MET A 711 -7.10 6.37 -31.04
C MET A 711 -6.48 5.36 -32.01
N GLY A 712 -6.34 4.08 -31.60
CA GLY A 712 -5.76 3.05 -32.47
C GLY A 712 -6.56 2.78 -33.76
N THR A 713 -7.85 3.14 -33.78
CA THR A 713 -8.73 2.98 -34.96
C THR A 713 -8.95 4.27 -35.76
N GLY A 714 -8.28 5.38 -35.42
CA GLY A 714 -8.54 6.67 -36.09
C GLY A 714 -9.85 7.37 -35.68
N ARG A 715 -10.73 6.68 -34.93
CA ARG A 715 -12.06 7.15 -34.54
C ARG A 715 -12.07 8.30 -33.53
N LEU A 716 -10.96 8.56 -32.83
CA LEU A 716 -10.88 9.71 -31.92
C LEU A 716 -11.00 11.03 -32.67
N TRP A 717 -10.52 11.08 -33.91
CA TRP A 717 -10.46 12.28 -34.74
C TRP A 717 -11.61 12.36 -35.76
N CYS A 718 -12.60 11.48 -35.66
CA CYS A 718 -13.79 11.45 -36.52
C CYS A 718 -14.90 12.38 -36.00
N ALA A 719 -15.69 12.94 -36.92
CA ALA A 719 -16.95 13.61 -36.56
C ALA A 719 -17.97 12.58 -36.04
N LYS A 720 -18.93 13.00 -35.20
CA LYS A 720 -19.96 12.15 -34.55
C LYS A 720 -20.88 11.33 -35.51
N ASN A 721 -20.66 11.34 -36.82
CA ASN A 721 -21.58 10.75 -37.80
C ASN A 721 -21.15 9.31 -38.21
N PRO A 722 -22.00 8.26 -38.11
CA PRO A 722 -21.58 6.86 -38.04
C PRO A 722 -21.32 6.12 -39.37
N GLN A 723 -21.19 6.79 -40.52
CA GLN A 723 -21.13 6.11 -41.83
C GLN A 723 -19.74 5.99 -42.48
N LEU A 724 -18.65 6.32 -41.78
CA LEU A 724 -17.29 6.16 -42.32
C LEU A 724 -16.57 4.98 -41.65
N SER A 725 -16.30 3.94 -42.42
CA SER A 725 -15.45 2.82 -42.03
C SER A 725 -13.99 3.26 -41.90
N CYS A 726 -13.49 3.36 -40.67
CA CYS A 726 -12.06 3.58 -40.39
C CYS A 726 -11.50 2.32 -39.73
N LEU A 727 -10.80 1.52 -40.53
CA LEU A 727 -9.84 0.52 -40.07
C LEU A 727 -8.47 1.16 -40.26
N TYR A 728 -7.78 1.36 -39.14
CA TYR A 728 -6.48 2.03 -38.95
C TYR A 728 -6.50 3.58 -38.89
N ALA A 729 -5.53 4.13 -38.13
CA ALA A 729 -5.21 5.55 -37.85
C ALA A 729 -5.52 6.48 -39.03
N PRO A 730 -5.78 7.81 -38.86
CA PRO A 730 -6.23 8.70 -39.95
C PRO A 730 -5.49 8.42 -41.25
N SER A 731 -6.11 7.62 -42.13
CA SER A 731 -5.37 6.75 -43.08
C SER A 731 -4.95 7.47 -44.36
N SER A 732 -4.74 8.77 -44.26
CA SER A 732 -4.14 9.58 -45.31
C SER A 732 -3.71 10.94 -44.75
N ALA A 733 -2.52 11.41 -45.17
CA ALA A 733 -2.08 12.80 -45.04
C ALA A 733 -3.19 13.81 -45.39
N ALA A 734 -4.06 13.47 -46.37
CA ALA A 734 -5.19 14.29 -46.80
C ALA A 734 -6.17 14.62 -45.66
N ARG A 735 -6.48 13.66 -44.77
CA ARG A 735 -7.43 13.89 -43.67
C ARG A 735 -6.85 14.78 -42.58
N VAL A 736 -5.58 14.58 -42.22
CA VAL A 736 -4.86 15.42 -41.25
C VAL A 736 -4.76 16.86 -41.77
N ARG A 737 -4.41 17.04 -43.05
CA ARG A 737 -4.39 18.36 -43.71
C ARG A 737 -5.76 19.03 -43.72
N GLN A 738 -6.83 18.27 -43.95
CA GLN A 738 -8.19 18.79 -43.90
C GLN A 738 -8.56 19.30 -42.50
N ILE A 739 -8.33 18.49 -41.45
CA ILE A 739 -8.60 18.90 -40.06
C ILE A 739 -7.78 20.14 -39.70
N SER A 740 -6.49 20.15 -40.04
CA SER A 740 -5.60 21.29 -39.84
C SER A 740 -6.13 22.57 -40.51
N SER A 741 -6.52 22.47 -41.79
CA SER A 741 -7.07 23.58 -42.56
C SER A 741 -8.38 24.10 -41.97
N ASP A 742 -9.27 23.21 -41.52
CA ASP A 742 -10.53 23.56 -40.88
C ASP A 742 -10.30 24.26 -39.53
N ASN A 743 -9.35 23.78 -38.74
CA ASN A 743 -8.96 24.40 -37.47
C ASN A 743 -8.38 25.81 -37.67
N ILE A 744 -7.48 25.99 -38.65
CA ILE A 744 -6.92 27.31 -39.01
C ILE A 744 -8.04 28.24 -39.46
N ARG A 745 -8.96 27.77 -40.33
CA ARG A 745 -10.11 28.57 -40.80
C ARG A 745 -11.01 28.97 -39.63
N ALA A 746 -11.30 28.05 -38.72
CA ALA A 746 -12.10 28.29 -37.53
C ALA A 746 -11.44 29.31 -36.60
N LEU A 747 -10.13 29.20 -36.35
CA LEU A 747 -9.38 30.16 -35.54
C LEU A 747 -9.34 31.55 -36.19
N LYS A 748 -9.06 31.66 -37.49
CA LYS A 748 -9.12 32.93 -38.23
C LYS A 748 -10.51 33.56 -38.15
N LYS A 749 -11.57 32.76 -38.28
CA LYS A 749 -12.95 33.23 -38.14
C LYS A 749 -13.26 33.71 -36.73
N ARG A 750 -12.85 32.96 -35.69
CA ARG A 750 -13.03 33.32 -34.28
C ARG A 750 -12.27 34.60 -33.90
N LEU A 751 -11.08 34.79 -34.46
CA LEU A 751 -10.28 36.00 -34.28
C LEU A 751 -10.80 37.18 -35.11
N GLY A 752 -11.40 36.99 -36.28
CA GLY A 752 -11.85 38.11 -37.10
C GLY A 752 -10.70 39.07 -37.42
N LYS A 753 -10.94 40.39 -37.34
CA LYS A 753 -9.93 41.42 -37.66
C LYS A 753 -8.87 41.49 -36.55
N MET A 754 -7.60 41.30 -36.93
CA MET A 754 -6.44 41.44 -36.03
C MET A 754 -6.01 42.91 -35.91
N SER A 755 -5.58 43.30 -34.70
CA SER A 755 -4.93 44.57 -34.44
C SER A 755 -3.52 44.61 -35.07
N PRO A 756 -2.92 45.81 -35.25
CA PRO A 756 -1.54 45.93 -35.71
C PRO A 756 -0.53 45.13 -34.85
N GLU A 757 -0.71 45.12 -33.54
CA GLU A 757 0.14 44.42 -32.57
C GLU A 757 0.04 42.90 -32.75
N GLU A 758 -1.17 42.38 -32.95
CA GLU A 758 -1.41 40.97 -33.18
C GLU A 758 -0.85 40.50 -34.53
N LYS A 759 -0.95 41.33 -35.59
CA LYS A 759 -0.29 41.05 -36.87
C LYS A 759 1.22 40.97 -36.70
N THR A 760 1.80 41.95 -36.00
CA THR A 760 3.24 41.99 -35.70
C THR A 760 3.68 40.80 -34.84
N PHE A 761 2.82 40.32 -33.92
CA PHE A 761 3.07 39.09 -33.16
C PHE A 761 3.12 37.86 -34.07
N VAL A 762 2.12 37.69 -34.95
CA VAL A 762 2.07 36.57 -35.89
C VAL A 762 3.25 36.61 -36.84
N GLU A 763 3.58 37.76 -37.43
CA GLU A 763 4.73 37.92 -38.33
C GLU A 763 6.05 37.51 -37.66
N ARG A 764 6.28 37.92 -36.40
CA ARG A 764 7.46 37.49 -35.62
C ARG A 764 7.43 35.99 -35.33
N PHE A 765 6.28 35.44 -34.96
CA PHE A 765 6.13 34.01 -34.67
C PHE A 765 6.41 33.14 -35.91
N MET A 766 6.01 33.60 -37.09
CA MET A 766 6.25 32.89 -38.36
C MET A 766 7.74 32.81 -38.74
N GLN A 767 8.62 33.62 -38.13
CA GLN A 767 10.07 33.58 -38.34
C GLN A 767 10.79 32.58 -37.43
N LEU A 768 10.09 31.92 -36.49
CA LEU A 768 10.71 30.96 -35.58
C LEU A 768 11.11 29.69 -36.33
N GLU A 769 12.30 29.16 -36.05
CA GLU A 769 12.67 27.81 -36.45
C GLU A 769 12.37 26.82 -35.32
N PHE A 770 11.77 25.68 -35.62
CA PHE A 770 11.44 24.65 -34.63
C PHE A 770 12.32 23.41 -34.78
N GLN A 771 12.60 22.76 -33.65
CA GLN A 771 13.27 21.47 -33.54
C GLN A 771 12.39 20.48 -32.77
N MET A 772 12.57 19.20 -33.04
CA MET A 772 11.88 18.10 -32.37
C MET A 772 12.79 17.47 -31.32
N ILE A 773 12.27 17.27 -30.11
CA ILE A 773 13.04 16.67 -29.01
C ILE A 773 12.41 15.34 -28.64
N HIS A 774 13.23 14.29 -28.69
CA HIS A 774 12.88 12.98 -28.15
C HIS A 774 13.85 12.61 -27.05
N HIS A 775 13.34 11.99 -25.99
CA HIS A 775 14.19 11.39 -24.97
C HIS A 775 13.98 9.89 -25.04
N THR A 776 15.04 9.11 -25.18
CA THR A 776 14.91 7.65 -25.17
C THR A 776 16.16 6.99 -24.64
N ASN A 777 16.00 5.89 -23.91
CA ASN A 777 17.09 4.99 -23.58
C ASN A 777 17.07 3.74 -24.49
N ALA A 778 16.17 3.68 -25.46
CA ALA A 778 16.15 2.62 -26.46
C ALA A 778 17.36 2.74 -27.38
N HIS A 779 17.93 1.60 -27.79
CA HIS A 779 18.99 1.56 -28.79
C HIS A 779 18.39 1.80 -30.19
N ILE A 780 18.32 3.07 -30.59
CA ILE A 780 17.71 3.51 -31.85
C ILE A 780 18.72 3.88 -32.94
N THR A 781 20.01 3.97 -32.60
CA THR A 781 21.08 4.32 -33.54
C THR A 781 21.61 3.06 -34.22
N ASN A 782 21.59 3.04 -35.55
CA ASN A 782 22.22 1.98 -36.34
C ASN A 782 23.75 2.11 -36.21
N PRO A 783 24.47 1.10 -35.69
CA PRO A 783 25.91 1.22 -35.45
C PRO A 783 26.76 1.30 -36.72
N LYS A 784 26.21 0.97 -37.89
CA LYS A 784 26.90 1.02 -39.18
C LYS A 784 26.66 2.32 -39.94
N THR A 785 25.41 2.76 -40.00
CA THR A 785 25.03 3.97 -40.76
C THR A 785 25.01 5.23 -39.89
N LEU A 786 25.02 5.07 -38.57
CA LEU A 786 24.81 6.12 -37.56
C LEU A 786 23.44 6.81 -37.66
N GLU A 787 22.52 6.28 -38.46
CA GLU A 787 21.15 6.78 -38.55
C GLU A 787 20.36 6.43 -37.30
N GLU A 788 19.53 7.35 -36.84
CA GLU A 788 18.69 7.17 -35.67
C GLU A 788 17.25 6.89 -36.12
N THR A 789 16.69 5.75 -35.72
CA THR A 789 15.29 5.39 -36.03
C THR A 789 14.44 5.44 -34.77
N PHE A 790 13.71 6.53 -34.61
CA PHE A 790 12.72 6.71 -33.56
C PHE A 790 11.48 5.90 -33.89
N LEU A 791 11.06 5.05 -32.96
CA LEU A 791 9.98 4.10 -33.17
C LEU A 791 8.81 4.41 -32.22
N SER A 792 7.59 4.15 -32.70
CA SER A 792 6.45 4.03 -31.78
C SER A 792 6.69 2.91 -30.78
N ARG A 793 5.98 2.91 -29.64
CA ARG A 793 6.13 1.85 -28.65
C ARG A 793 5.74 0.48 -29.23
N ASP A 794 4.69 0.43 -30.04
CA ASP A 794 4.27 -0.80 -30.72
C ASP A 794 5.38 -1.34 -31.62
N GLU A 795 6.06 -0.46 -32.36
CA GLU A 795 7.18 -0.86 -33.21
C GLU A 795 8.42 -1.28 -32.40
N LEU A 796 8.70 -0.65 -31.26
CA LEU A 796 9.75 -1.11 -30.34
C LEU A 796 9.45 -2.54 -29.83
N ILE A 797 8.20 -2.82 -29.46
CA ILE A 797 7.76 -4.14 -29.00
C ILE A 797 7.78 -5.16 -30.15
N ASN A 798 7.20 -4.82 -31.31
CA ASN A 798 7.12 -5.68 -32.49
C ASN A 798 8.52 -6.07 -32.99
N ARG A 799 9.44 -5.11 -33.01
CA ARG A 799 10.84 -5.32 -33.42
C ARG A 799 11.73 -5.85 -32.30
N ARG A 800 11.17 -6.09 -31.10
CA ARG A 800 11.87 -6.60 -29.91
C ARG A 800 13.07 -5.75 -29.52
N ILE A 801 13.00 -4.44 -29.75
CA ILE A 801 14.03 -3.48 -29.36
C ILE A 801 13.85 -3.17 -27.88
N VAL A 802 14.89 -3.44 -27.09
CA VAL A 802 14.88 -3.17 -25.65
C VAL A 802 14.86 -1.66 -25.42
N PHE A 803 13.93 -1.22 -24.57
CA PHE A 803 13.83 0.16 -24.12
C PHE A 803 13.54 0.20 -22.62
N ASP A 804 13.95 1.29 -21.99
CA ASP A 804 13.83 1.52 -20.56
C ASP A 804 12.35 1.64 -20.13
N THR A 805 11.89 0.74 -19.27
CA THR A 805 10.55 0.78 -18.64
C THR A 805 10.57 1.35 -17.23
N THR A 806 11.74 1.63 -16.67
CA THR A 806 11.99 2.05 -15.27
C THR A 806 11.31 3.37 -14.92
N HIS A 807 10.97 4.18 -15.93
CA HIS A 807 10.34 5.50 -15.78
C HIS A 807 8.93 5.60 -16.38
N THR A 808 8.34 4.48 -16.81
CA THR A 808 7.00 4.42 -17.39
C THR A 808 6.17 3.36 -16.68
N THR A 809 5.26 3.77 -15.79
CA THR A 809 4.31 2.87 -15.13
C THR A 809 3.28 2.31 -16.11
N ASP A 810 2.57 1.23 -15.77
CA ASP A 810 1.42 0.76 -16.58
C ASP A 810 0.34 1.86 -16.71
N ALA A 811 0.18 2.68 -15.68
CA ALA A 811 -0.65 3.87 -15.73
C ALA A 811 -0.11 4.94 -16.69
N ASP A 812 1.21 5.07 -16.87
CA ASP A 812 1.81 5.94 -17.89
C ASP A 812 1.64 5.38 -19.30
N VAL A 813 1.73 4.07 -19.49
CA VAL A 813 1.36 3.39 -20.76
C VAL A 813 -0.09 3.73 -21.12
N VAL A 814 -0.96 3.70 -20.10
CA VAL A 814 -2.39 4.04 -20.14
C VAL A 814 -2.67 5.55 -20.05
N GLN A 815 -1.69 6.44 -19.94
CA GLN A 815 -1.90 7.91 -19.97
C GLN A 815 -1.22 8.63 -21.14
N LEU A 816 -0.34 7.95 -21.88
CA LEU A 816 0.49 8.58 -22.91
C LEU A 816 0.03 8.34 -24.34
N ALA A 817 -0.94 7.45 -24.58
CA ALA A 817 -1.41 7.19 -25.94
C ALA A 817 -0.30 6.79 -26.92
N ASN A 818 0.73 6.06 -26.47
CA ASN A 818 1.95 5.86 -27.26
C ASN A 818 1.95 4.69 -28.24
N THR A 819 0.77 4.16 -28.55
CA THR A 819 0.56 3.11 -29.54
C THR A 819 0.37 3.74 -30.94
N GLY A 820 1.17 3.30 -31.92
CA GLY A 820 1.12 3.75 -33.31
C GLY A 820 1.92 5.01 -33.72
N PHE A 821 2.45 5.80 -32.79
CA PHE A 821 3.22 7.02 -33.11
C PHE A 821 4.56 7.12 -32.34
N ALA A 822 5.58 7.68 -32.97
CA ALA A 822 6.77 8.20 -32.32
C ALA A 822 6.51 9.65 -31.86
N PHE A 823 6.81 9.95 -30.59
CA PHE A 823 6.44 11.21 -29.93
C PHE A 823 7.61 12.16 -29.81
N PHE A 824 7.41 13.43 -30.16
CA PHE A 824 8.41 14.47 -29.99
C PHE A 824 7.82 15.67 -29.27
N ALA A 825 8.59 16.31 -28.41
CA ALA A 825 8.27 17.65 -27.93
C ALA A 825 8.71 18.68 -28.98
N LEU A 826 7.92 19.74 -29.14
CA LEU A 826 8.30 20.90 -29.95
C LEU A 826 9.17 21.85 -29.10
N SER A 827 10.23 22.41 -29.69
CA SER A 827 11.02 23.49 -29.09
C SER A 827 11.53 24.44 -30.16
N VAL A 828 11.73 25.72 -29.81
CA VAL A 828 12.39 26.69 -30.68
C VAL A 828 13.88 26.33 -30.81
N LYS A 829 14.39 26.33 -32.04
CA LYS A 829 15.79 26.02 -32.35
C LYS A 829 16.72 27.01 -31.65
N GLY A 830 17.89 26.53 -31.22
CA GLY A 830 18.88 27.36 -30.52
C GLY A 830 18.63 27.56 -29.03
N ILE A 831 17.47 27.14 -28.49
CA ILE A 831 17.20 27.22 -27.06
C ILE A 831 17.81 26.05 -26.30
N LYS A 832 18.50 26.38 -25.21
CA LYS A 832 19.03 25.38 -24.27
C LYS A 832 17.88 24.64 -23.61
N LEU A 833 17.87 23.32 -23.79
CA LEU A 833 16.87 22.44 -23.20
C LEU A 833 16.91 22.53 -21.67
N GLN A 834 15.79 22.90 -21.06
CA GLN A 834 15.68 22.98 -19.60
C GLN A 834 15.52 21.60 -18.95
N LYS A 835 15.14 20.59 -19.73
CA LYS A 835 14.84 19.24 -19.24
C LYS A 835 15.94 18.28 -19.64
N SER A 836 16.60 17.66 -18.67
CA SER A 836 17.70 16.70 -18.88
C SER A 836 17.23 15.25 -19.01
N ASN A 837 15.95 14.96 -18.78
CA ASN A 837 15.40 13.61 -18.86
C ASN A 837 13.90 13.62 -19.22
N SER A 838 13.36 12.47 -19.58
CA SER A 838 11.93 12.25 -19.65
C SER A 838 11.57 10.85 -19.15
N ARG A 839 10.27 10.57 -19.07
CA ARG A 839 9.73 9.24 -18.79
C ARG A 839 10.14 8.16 -19.79
N PHE A 840 10.57 8.56 -20.98
CA PHE A 840 11.03 7.66 -22.04
C PHE A 840 12.56 7.42 -22.01
N GLY A 841 13.31 8.21 -21.24
CA GLY A 841 14.76 8.03 -21.10
C GLY A 841 15.52 9.30 -20.73
N LYS A 842 16.82 9.14 -20.54
CA LYS A 842 17.76 10.22 -20.18
C LYS A 842 18.54 10.73 -21.39
N ASN A 843 18.74 9.91 -22.43
CA ASN A 843 19.42 10.39 -23.64
C ASN A 843 18.48 11.30 -24.41
N VAL A 844 18.97 12.48 -24.79
CA VAL A 844 18.21 13.52 -25.47
C VAL A 844 18.65 13.57 -26.91
N HIS A 845 17.68 13.46 -27.82
CA HIS A 845 17.88 13.56 -29.25
C HIS A 845 17.17 14.81 -29.74
N VAL A 846 17.91 15.66 -30.44
CA VAL A 846 17.40 16.90 -31.03
C VAL A 846 17.42 16.72 -32.54
N VAL A 847 16.23 16.68 -33.13
CA VAL A 847 16.03 16.39 -34.54
C VAL A 847 15.56 17.65 -35.25
N SER A 848 16.27 18.02 -36.32
CA SER A 848 15.85 19.10 -37.21
C SER A 848 14.57 18.71 -37.96
N MET A 849 13.59 19.61 -37.98
CA MET A 849 12.33 19.38 -38.69
C MET A 849 12.55 19.19 -40.20
N ASP A 850 13.46 19.97 -40.79
CA ASP A 850 13.75 19.90 -42.23
C ASP A 850 14.46 18.59 -42.58
N THR A 851 15.41 18.16 -41.75
CA THR A 851 16.09 16.87 -41.91
C THR A 851 15.11 15.71 -41.78
N ALA A 852 14.19 15.77 -40.81
CA ALA A 852 13.14 14.78 -40.65
C ALA A 852 12.24 14.70 -41.89
N LYS A 853 11.79 15.85 -42.43
CA LYS A 853 10.96 15.91 -43.65
C LYS A 853 11.66 15.34 -44.88
N GLN A 854 12.98 15.47 -44.97
CA GLN A 854 13.76 14.93 -46.08
C GLN A 854 14.00 13.41 -45.97
N LYS A 855 14.20 12.90 -44.75
CA LYS A 855 14.63 11.51 -44.52
C LYS A 855 13.51 10.52 -44.25
N SER A 856 12.38 10.95 -43.67
CA SER A 856 11.29 10.04 -43.33
C SER A 856 10.03 10.28 -44.18
N PRO A 857 9.52 9.25 -44.89
CA PRO A 857 8.28 9.37 -45.65
C PRO A 857 7.06 9.61 -44.74
N TYR A 858 7.12 9.15 -43.49
CA TYR A 858 6.05 9.28 -42.49
C TYR A 858 5.84 10.73 -42.02
N MET A 859 6.81 11.63 -42.27
CA MET A 859 6.65 13.05 -41.96
C MET A 859 5.55 13.73 -42.78
N THR A 860 5.17 13.16 -43.92
CA THR A 860 4.01 13.65 -44.70
C THR A 860 2.67 13.46 -44.01
N GLU A 861 2.62 12.60 -42.99
CA GLU A 861 1.44 12.29 -42.16
C GLU A 861 1.61 12.76 -40.71
N ALA A 862 2.78 13.30 -40.37
CA ALA A 862 3.06 13.82 -39.04
C ALA A 862 2.18 15.03 -38.73
N HIS A 863 1.84 15.17 -37.46
CA HIS A 863 1.02 16.27 -36.98
C HIS A 863 1.39 16.67 -35.56
N MET A 864 1.08 17.92 -35.24
CA MET A 864 1.17 18.46 -33.90
C MET A 864 -0.21 18.40 -33.23
N VAL A 865 -0.24 18.06 -31.95
CA VAL A 865 -1.33 18.41 -31.04
C VAL A 865 -0.83 19.47 -30.07
N ILE A 866 -1.57 20.56 -29.88
CA ILE A 866 -1.12 21.69 -29.02
C ILE A 866 -1.11 21.35 -27.52
N ASN A 867 -1.72 20.22 -27.12
CA ASN A 867 -1.77 19.78 -25.72
C ASN A 867 -1.86 18.25 -25.62
N ASN A 868 -1.76 17.70 -24.40
CA ASN A 868 -1.82 16.25 -24.18
C ASN A 868 -3.11 15.65 -24.77
N THR A 869 -2.94 14.61 -25.59
CA THR A 869 -4.01 13.99 -26.38
C THR A 869 -5.19 13.47 -25.55
N LEU A 870 -4.97 13.04 -24.30
CA LEU A 870 -6.03 12.57 -23.38
C LEU A 870 -6.62 13.69 -22.50
N LYS A 871 -5.95 14.84 -22.42
CA LYS A 871 -6.33 16.00 -21.60
C LYS A 871 -6.46 17.27 -22.45
N PHE A 872 -6.96 17.13 -23.67
CA PHE A 872 -7.04 18.22 -24.65
C PHE A 872 -7.84 19.45 -24.19
N LYS A 873 -8.71 19.29 -23.18
CA LYS A 873 -9.47 20.40 -22.57
C LYS A 873 -8.69 21.20 -21.52
N GLU A 874 -7.75 20.56 -20.80
CA GLU A 874 -7.12 21.08 -19.57
C GLU A 874 -5.72 21.65 -19.84
N ARG A 875 -5.39 22.83 -19.30
CA ARG A 875 -4.00 23.31 -19.28
C ARG A 875 -3.25 22.73 -18.07
N LYS A 876 -2.10 22.09 -18.30
CA LYS A 876 -1.18 21.69 -17.21
C LYS A 876 -0.17 22.82 -16.91
N LEU A 877 -0.66 23.86 -16.26
CA LEU A 877 0.12 25.01 -15.79
C LEU A 877 0.59 24.79 -14.34
N SER A 878 1.86 25.07 -14.04
CA SER A 878 2.30 25.30 -12.66
C SER A 878 2.26 26.80 -12.37
N GLU A 879 1.88 27.21 -11.15
CA GLU A 879 1.85 28.66 -10.80
C GLU A 879 3.20 29.35 -11.06
N ARG A 880 4.31 28.60 -10.91
CA ARG A 880 5.69 29.06 -11.16
C ARG A 880 5.99 29.33 -12.64
N LEU A 881 5.37 28.61 -13.57
CA LEU A 881 5.55 28.82 -15.03
C LEU A 881 4.78 30.04 -15.53
N VAL A 882 3.69 30.46 -14.86
CA VAL A 882 2.93 31.62 -15.30
C VAL A 882 3.54 32.94 -14.84
N THR A 883 4.19 32.98 -13.67
CA THR A 883 5.03 34.12 -13.24
C THR A 883 6.25 34.35 -14.14
N LEU A 884 6.57 33.38 -15.01
CA LEU A 884 7.67 33.44 -15.95
C LEU A 884 7.27 34.11 -17.29
N LEU A 885 5.99 34.32 -17.59
CA LEU A 885 5.48 34.95 -18.83
C LEU A 885 5.74 36.47 -18.95
N GLY A 886 6.73 37.00 -18.23
CA GLY A 886 7.04 38.43 -18.18
C GLY A 886 7.79 38.86 -16.92
N GLY A 887 8.11 37.95 -15.99
CA GLY A 887 8.63 38.31 -14.66
C GLY A 887 7.53 38.85 -13.75
N ASP A 888 7.88 39.64 -12.73
CA ASP A 888 6.94 40.31 -11.82
C ASP A 888 5.98 41.29 -12.53
N ASP A 889 6.12 41.48 -13.85
CA ASP A 889 5.32 42.41 -14.67
C ASP A 889 3.94 41.90 -15.08
N ILE A 890 3.68 40.58 -15.06
CA ILE A 890 2.32 40.03 -15.20
C ILE A 890 1.75 39.75 -13.81
N ALA A 891 0.64 40.41 -13.48
CA ALA A 891 -0.02 40.22 -12.20
C ALA A 891 -0.40 38.74 -12.00
N ARG A 892 -0.07 38.16 -10.84
CA ARG A 892 -0.40 36.76 -10.49
C ARG A 892 -1.87 36.40 -10.72
N ARG A 893 -2.78 37.36 -10.55
CA ARG A 893 -4.22 37.17 -10.81
C ARG A 893 -4.52 36.92 -12.30
N ASP A 894 -3.86 37.64 -13.20
CA ASP A 894 -4.05 37.53 -14.65
C ASP A 894 -3.44 36.21 -15.15
N ALA A 895 -2.30 35.83 -14.58
CA ALA A 895 -1.66 34.55 -14.78
C ALA A 895 -2.61 33.34 -14.48
N ARG A 896 -3.30 33.37 -13.34
CA ARG A 896 -4.25 32.31 -12.93
C ARG A 896 -5.45 32.13 -13.86
N VAL A 897 -5.77 33.10 -14.71
CA VAL A 897 -6.88 32.99 -15.67
C VAL A 897 -6.61 31.86 -16.66
N PHE A 898 -5.37 31.72 -17.13
CA PHE A 898 -5.03 30.71 -18.14
C PHE A 898 -5.18 29.28 -17.64
N SER A 899 -4.96 29.00 -16.34
CA SER A 899 -5.09 27.64 -15.79
C SER A 899 -6.53 27.10 -15.80
N HIS A 900 -7.52 27.98 -15.91
CA HIS A 900 -8.94 27.63 -15.92
C HIS A 900 -9.56 27.71 -17.33
N GLN A 901 -8.81 28.16 -18.33
CA GLN A 901 -9.30 28.31 -19.69
C GLN A 901 -9.32 26.96 -20.41
N VAL A 902 -10.47 26.62 -20.99
CA VAL A 902 -10.62 25.43 -21.85
C VAL A 902 -9.80 25.63 -23.13
N VAL A 903 -8.90 24.69 -23.41
CA VAL A 903 -8.02 24.74 -24.59
C VAL A 903 -8.75 24.40 -25.87
N ALA A 904 -9.56 23.33 -25.85
CA ALA A 904 -10.32 22.82 -26.99
C ALA A 904 -11.55 22.05 -26.51
N ASP A 905 -12.61 22.04 -27.34
CA ASP A 905 -13.86 21.34 -27.03
C ASP A 905 -13.80 19.86 -27.42
N ASP A 906 -13.10 19.55 -28.52
CA ASP A 906 -12.80 18.21 -29.02
C ASP A 906 -11.28 18.01 -29.25
N ALA A 907 -10.81 16.77 -29.17
CA ALA A 907 -9.39 16.44 -29.37
C ALA A 907 -8.87 16.88 -30.76
N LYS A 908 -9.71 16.75 -31.80
CA LYS A 908 -9.38 17.14 -33.18
C LYS A 908 -9.09 18.63 -33.33
N ASP A 909 -9.62 19.48 -32.44
CA ASP A 909 -9.45 20.94 -32.55
C ASP A 909 -8.03 21.37 -32.13
N THR A 910 -7.27 20.46 -31.51
CA THR A 910 -5.88 20.69 -31.11
C THR A 910 -4.87 20.29 -32.19
N LEU A 911 -5.34 19.68 -33.28
CA LEU A 911 -4.51 19.03 -34.29
C LEU A 911 -4.16 19.98 -35.44
N PHE A 912 -2.87 20.03 -35.79
CA PHE A 912 -2.34 20.76 -36.94
C PHE A 912 -1.35 19.89 -37.70
N HIS A 913 -1.44 19.88 -39.02
CA HIS A 913 -0.51 19.18 -39.89
C HIS A 913 0.91 19.74 -39.72
N ILE A 914 1.95 18.94 -39.99
CA ILE A 914 3.35 19.36 -39.77
C ILE A 914 3.76 20.65 -40.52
N ASP A 915 3.12 20.94 -41.65
CA ASP A 915 3.36 22.17 -42.44
C ASP A 915 2.59 23.38 -41.92
N ASP A 916 1.61 23.16 -41.05
CA ASP A 916 0.70 24.18 -40.53
C ASP A 916 1.02 24.57 -39.08
N ILE A 917 2.08 24.01 -38.48
CA ILE A 917 2.39 24.16 -37.05
C ILE A 917 2.58 25.63 -36.65
N HIS A 918 3.28 26.43 -37.46
CA HIS A 918 3.52 27.84 -37.16
C HIS A 918 2.21 28.62 -37.10
N MET A 919 1.40 28.51 -38.15
CA MET A 919 0.13 29.22 -38.26
C MET A 919 -0.87 28.74 -37.21
N GLY A 920 -1.01 27.42 -37.04
CA GLY A 920 -1.91 26.82 -36.07
C GLY A 920 -1.58 27.21 -34.63
N LEU A 921 -0.30 27.14 -34.25
CA LEU A 921 0.16 27.51 -32.91
C LEU A 921 0.06 29.01 -32.66
N ALA A 922 0.47 29.85 -33.62
CA ALA A 922 0.37 31.32 -33.50
C ALA A 922 -1.07 31.77 -33.26
N LEU A 923 -2.02 31.27 -34.06
CA LEU A 923 -3.44 31.59 -33.93
C LEU A 923 -4.04 31.04 -32.63
N SER A 924 -3.61 29.86 -32.18
CA SER A 924 -4.05 29.27 -30.91
C SER A 924 -3.58 30.07 -29.70
N ILE A 925 -2.33 30.56 -29.73
CA ILE A 925 -1.79 31.47 -28.71
C ILE A 925 -2.57 32.79 -28.73
N LEU A 926 -2.78 33.38 -29.90
CA LEU A 926 -3.52 34.64 -30.04
C LEU A 926 -4.94 34.51 -29.49
N TRP A 927 -5.65 33.43 -29.84
CA TRP A 927 -6.98 33.14 -29.32
C TRP A 927 -6.98 32.99 -27.80
N SER A 928 -5.96 32.32 -27.25
CA SER A 928 -5.82 32.15 -25.80
C SER A 928 -5.67 33.48 -25.08
N ILE A 929 -4.76 34.35 -25.56
CA ILE A 929 -4.51 35.68 -25.00
C ILE A 929 -5.77 36.55 -25.10
N ARG A 930 -6.46 36.50 -26.23
CA ARG A 930 -7.62 37.35 -26.48
C ARG A 930 -8.85 36.96 -25.66
N SER A 931 -9.10 35.65 -25.52
CA SER A 931 -10.26 35.16 -24.77
C SER A 931 -10.04 35.11 -23.26
N ALA A 932 -8.81 35.34 -22.78
CA ALA A 932 -8.52 35.42 -21.37
C ALA A 932 -8.95 36.79 -20.79
N PRO A 933 -9.74 36.84 -19.69
CA PRO A 933 -10.05 38.07 -18.97
C PRO A 933 -8.84 38.60 -18.17
N ILE A 934 -7.82 39.08 -18.87
CA ILE A 934 -6.59 39.66 -18.30
C ILE A 934 -6.53 41.18 -18.52
N SER A 935 -5.69 41.88 -17.75
CA SER A 935 -5.50 43.32 -17.92
C SER A 935 -4.83 43.68 -19.25
N GLU A 936 -5.09 44.89 -19.74
CA GLU A 936 -4.51 45.38 -20.99
C GLU A 936 -2.97 45.43 -20.95
N ARG A 937 -2.39 45.77 -19.78
CA ARG A 937 -0.94 45.70 -19.56
C ARG A 937 -0.39 44.29 -19.77
N SER A 938 -1.01 43.27 -19.16
CA SER A 938 -0.60 41.86 -19.34
C SER A 938 -0.77 41.42 -20.80
N ARG A 939 -1.83 41.86 -21.47
CA ARG A 939 -2.05 41.57 -22.90
C ARG A 939 -0.95 42.16 -23.79
N GLN A 940 -0.56 43.42 -23.54
CA GLN A 940 0.53 44.07 -24.27
C GLN A 940 1.88 43.39 -24.04
N ILE A 941 2.17 42.91 -22.83
CA ILE A 941 3.39 42.14 -22.53
C ILE A 941 3.42 40.84 -23.33
N LEU A 942 2.32 40.07 -23.33
CA LEU A 942 2.25 38.78 -24.02
C LEU A 942 2.33 38.92 -25.55
N LEU A 943 1.68 39.94 -26.13
CA LEU A 943 1.81 40.26 -27.56
C LEU A 943 3.15 40.94 -27.89
N GLY A 944 3.81 41.50 -26.87
CA GLY A 944 5.06 42.24 -26.97
C GLY A 944 6.29 41.36 -27.07
N VAL A 945 6.18 40.05 -26.82
CA VAL A 945 7.27 39.05 -26.83
C VAL A 945 8.19 39.18 -28.06
N LYS A 946 9.51 39.23 -27.82
CA LYS A 946 10.58 39.36 -28.82
C LYS A 946 11.66 38.30 -28.59
N GLY A 947 12.06 37.64 -29.68
CA GLY A 947 13.16 36.68 -29.66
C GLY A 947 12.77 35.27 -29.25
N GLU A 948 13.61 34.31 -29.64
CA GLU A 948 13.35 32.87 -29.57
C GLU A 948 13.08 32.36 -28.16
N ALA A 949 13.84 32.82 -27.16
CA ALA A 949 13.72 32.35 -25.77
C ALA A 949 12.39 32.74 -25.12
N GLN A 950 11.91 33.95 -25.40
CA GLN A 950 10.63 34.43 -24.88
C GLN A 950 9.46 33.70 -25.57
N PHE A 951 9.59 33.38 -26.86
CA PHE A 951 8.60 32.56 -27.57
C PHE A 951 8.58 31.11 -27.06
N GLU A 952 9.73 30.48 -26.82
CA GLU A 952 9.80 29.15 -26.22
C GLU A 952 9.09 29.14 -24.86
N GLN A 953 9.36 30.14 -24.03
CA GLN A 953 8.72 30.30 -22.73
C GLN A 953 7.21 30.50 -22.85
N LEU A 954 6.76 31.32 -23.80
CA LEU A 954 5.33 31.54 -24.08
C LEU A 954 4.63 30.25 -24.51
N ILE A 955 5.23 29.51 -25.45
CA ILE A 955 4.70 28.25 -25.97
C ILE A 955 4.61 27.20 -24.86
N THR A 956 5.72 26.93 -24.16
CA THR A 956 5.80 25.89 -23.12
C THR A 956 4.97 26.21 -21.88
N THR A 957 4.67 27.50 -21.65
CA THR A 957 3.73 27.89 -20.61
C THR A 957 2.30 27.67 -21.07
N LEU A 958 1.87 28.27 -22.18
CA LEU A 958 0.46 28.19 -22.58
C LEU A 958 0.05 26.78 -23.02
N PHE A 959 0.97 26.04 -23.63
CA PHE A 959 0.71 24.79 -24.30
C PHE A 959 1.78 23.74 -23.98
N ARG A 960 1.50 22.50 -24.36
CA ARG A 960 2.51 21.42 -24.37
C ARG A 960 2.45 20.73 -25.72
N PRO A 961 2.96 21.39 -26.78
CA PRO A 961 2.82 20.85 -28.11
C PRO A 961 3.60 19.55 -28.25
N GLN A 962 2.95 18.55 -28.86
CA GLN A 962 3.53 17.24 -29.13
C GLN A 962 3.42 16.99 -30.63
N ILE A 963 4.52 16.57 -31.25
CA ILE A 963 4.55 16.09 -32.62
C ILE A 963 4.44 14.57 -32.59
N LEU A 964 3.51 14.03 -33.37
CA LEU A 964 3.28 12.61 -33.53
C LEU A 964 3.67 12.23 -34.96
N VAL A 965 4.67 11.37 -35.10
CA VAL A 965 5.06 10.78 -36.39
C VAL A 965 4.55 9.34 -36.43
N PRO A 966 3.74 8.95 -37.42
CA PRO A 966 3.20 7.60 -37.47
C PRO A 966 4.31 6.59 -37.73
N VAL A 967 4.20 5.41 -37.12
CA VAL A 967 5.12 4.27 -37.30
C VAL A 967 6.54 4.54 -36.78
N GLU A 968 7.34 5.29 -37.54
CA GLU A 968 8.76 5.55 -37.27
C GLU A 968 9.28 6.85 -37.90
N LEU A 969 10.40 7.35 -37.38
CA LEU A 969 11.17 8.46 -37.94
C LEU A 969 12.65 8.05 -38.00
N THR A 970 13.18 7.84 -39.20
CA THR A 970 14.62 7.66 -39.43
C THR A 970 15.25 8.99 -39.84
N VAL A 971 16.32 9.39 -39.16
CA VAL A 971 17.07 10.64 -39.41
C VAL A 971 18.57 10.47 -39.36
#